data_AF-A0A5D0CLZ1-F1
#
_entry.id   AF-A0A5D0CLZ1-F1
#
_cell.length_a   1.000
_cell.length_b   1.000
_cell.length_c   1.000
_cell.angle_alpha   90.00
_cell.angle_beta   90.00
_cell.angle_gamma   90.00
#
_symmetry.space_group_name_H-M   'P 1'
#
loop_
_entity.id
_entity.type
_entity.pdbx_description
1 polymer ?
#
loop_
_entity_poly.entity_id
_entity_poly.type
_entity_poly.pdbx_seq_one_letter_code
_entity_poly.pdbx_strand_id
1 'polypeptide(L)'
;MKKEIAWSASKRWTAVTLAFLMLFGSVFFAAEPGTALAKAEITATATAESGEVQPGSSTTIQVHVTSSESSALMLDVGIYDASLQPVDRIIIDPVHVVAGEPKTVPVVWNVPGTLAKGKYWVSFGVFGSGWSSSVNEWFAGAAKFAVGGGGTGPVTLPVPTGLTAVPQKDSVALQWNSVTGATYYELEADGAVLQLGAVTTYKHAGLEPDTQHSYRIRAKNAEMTSDWSPVVTARTLSDVITPVSDIKLEVSWNPTELSTSTLGPNFKITNTGSRAIKLSDLKVRYYFTVDDEDIPLYIGFWSTVPKESVVPQFITMPIPSAKADTYLELGFKPDAGNLSPGGSATIGTWIYKKDYPSFDQSNDYSFTDSNSSVATTKVTAYLDGKRVWGEEPELLDMPSSPTGITASPADTTITLSWQPVDGAVSYVVKADGIPHEVNGTSFTHKWLRTGSRHTYKVKTKTASQESAWSGLLTVKTTGEQVIPAPVNLRVTKTDTSIKLTWGAPPDAEITGYDIEVDGQVKDNGLEKSYAHENLAPGSVHTYRVRAKENATLGAWTELLTQNTTKTPTGAFDVRIDVDTSKDRAPISPYIYGTNDDLTDTEKWTSRRVGGNRLTTYNWENNASNSGADENYHSDYYVAHYYGGVPWSEKPTEPGIGISGFHNKSLQYGAYTLASLQIAGYAAKDANGYVRDGEQAPSSRWVEVKPEKGGPFDAAPNPNDDAVYMDEMVNYLVKKHGDASTATGIRGYELDNEPGLWVDNHKYIHPGPAGAEEVLSKGLATAKAVKKVDPQAEIFGPATFGFDDLYSMQAAPDWPQLQGNYEWYVDYYLDNFRVEGQKLGGKRLLDVLDLHWYPETSAGGHRIQDKDGNNVLATNLARMQAPRQLWDPSYSESNSRFFLFHSQFFPLIPKLQQSIDTYNPGTKLAFTEYNYGAENNVYGGIAQADVLGIYGKYGVYMAHFWRMTGGVEPSTYITLAMRLYNDYDGNNSKFGDTKVKAETSDIENSSVYGSVYRDSDDNLHLIVLNKNNDFEMNASFNIAGGTTYKSARVWAFDGENAAITERQPVNNIEDNRFTYTIPKLTACHIVLSAN
;
A
#
# COMPACT_ATOMS: atom_id res chain seq x y z
N MET A 1 45.87 34.58 23.81
CA MET A 1 45.39 34.97 25.16
C MET A 1 43.87 35.01 25.06
N LYS A 2 43.10 34.17 25.77
CA LYS A 2 42.76 34.12 27.22
C LYS A 2 41.63 35.09 27.62
N LYS A 3 40.60 34.51 28.27
CA LYS A 3 39.31 35.08 28.76
C LYS A 3 38.30 35.40 27.66
N GLU A 4 37.05 34.92 27.67
CA GLU A 4 36.04 34.66 28.72
C GLU A 4 35.33 35.90 29.29
N ILE A 5 34.01 35.93 29.13
CA ILE A 5 32.99 36.06 30.19
C ILE A 5 31.66 35.53 29.60
N ALA A 6 30.77 34.97 30.43
CA ALA A 6 29.51 34.35 30.00
C ALA A 6 28.40 34.56 31.03
N TRP A 7 27.14 34.51 30.59
CA TRP A 7 25.92 34.11 31.33
C TRP A 7 24.72 34.10 30.35
N SER A 8 23.63 33.35 30.57
CA SER A 8 23.27 32.52 31.72
C SER A 8 22.45 31.27 31.32
N ALA A 9 22.55 30.21 32.13
CA ALA A 9 21.61 29.08 32.13
C ALA A 9 21.38 28.63 33.59
N SER A 10 20.13 28.44 34.00
CA SER A 10 19.76 28.25 35.41
C SER A 10 19.52 26.78 35.80
N LYS A 11 20.24 26.34 36.84
CA LYS A 11 20.20 25.03 37.52
C LYS A 11 18.78 24.66 38.04
N ARG A 12 18.47 23.38 38.31
CA ARG A 12 18.84 22.50 39.47
C ARG A 12 18.65 21.01 39.06
N TRP A 13 19.04 19.90 39.75
CA TRP A 13 19.90 19.45 40.89
C TRP A 13 19.73 17.89 40.96
N THR A 14 20.42 16.99 41.68
CA THR A 14 21.62 16.82 42.57
C THR A 14 21.78 15.29 42.80
N ALA A 15 22.89 14.65 43.18
CA ALA A 15 24.28 15.01 43.50
C ALA A 15 25.21 13.78 43.22
N VAL A 16 26.43 13.72 43.77
CA VAL A 16 27.44 12.64 43.56
C VAL A 16 28.22 12.35 44.85
N THR A 17 28.57 11.08 45.13
CA THR A 17 29.68 10.74 46.07
C THR A 17 30.41 9.42 45.77
N LEU A 18 31.72 9.46 46.06
CA LEU A 18 32.81 8.45 45.98
C LEU A 18 32.49 7.11 46.74
N ALA A 19 33.05 5.92 46.47
CA ALA A 19 34.43 5.42 46.20
C ALA A 19 35.35 5.39 47.46
N PHE A 20 36.37 4.51 47.66
CA PHE A 20 37.21 3.67 46.78
C PHE A 20 38.05 2.63 47.61
N LEU A 21 38.16 1.31 47.30
CA LEU A 21 39.27 0.40 47.74
C LEU A 21 39.27 -1.03 47.09
N MET A 22 40.27 -1.90 47.40
CA MET A 22 40.81 -2.96 46.50
C MET A 22 40.95 -4.40 47.09
N LEU A 23 41.35 -5.35 46.20
CA LEU A 23 42.14 -6.59 46.39
C LEU A 23 41.47 -7.89 46.89
N PHE A 24 41.42 -8.92 46.01
CA PHE A 24 42.27 -10.13 46.09
C PHE A 24 42.11 -11.08 44.87
N GLY A 25 43.16 -11.88 44.57
CA GLY A 25 43.02 -13.25 44.05
C GLY A 25 42.87 -13.48 42.52
N SER A 26 43.96 -13.91 41.87
CA SER A 26 43.98 -14.34 40.45
C SER A 26 44.16 -15.86 40.29
N VAL A 27 43.36 -16.51 39.44
CA VAL A 27 43.69 -17.79 38.78
C VAL A 27 43.10 -17.81 37.35
N PHE A 28 43.78 -18.50 36.43
CA PHE A 28 43.38 -18.71 35.04
C PHE A 28 42.10 -19.56 34.89
N PHE A 29 41.34 -19.33 33.82
CA PHE A 29 41.28 -20.25 32.68
C PHE A 29 41.01 -19.46 31.38
N ALA A 30 41.58 -19.92 30.26
CA ALA A 30 41.26 -19.37 28.94
C ALA A 30 40.07 -20.14 28.35
N ALA A 31 39.16 -19.43 27.69
CA ALA A 31 38.08 -20.02 26.90
C ALA A 31 38.33 -19.71 25.41
N GLU A 32 37.88 -20.63 24.55
CA GLU A 32 37.99 -20.54 23.09
C GLU A 32 37.09 -19.42 22.52
N PRO A 33 37.30 -18.97 21.26
CA PRO A 33 36.42 -17.99 20.61
C PRO A 33 34.97 -18.49 20.62
N GLY A 34 34.15 -17.88 21.48
CA GLY A 34 32.78 -18.30 21.70
C GLY A 34 31.93 -18.19 20.44
N THR A 35 31.27 -19.28 20.07
CA THR A 35 30.09 -19.24 19.20
C THR A 35 29.09 -18.24 19.76
N ALA A 36 28.48 -17.42 18.90
CA ALA A 36 27.38 -16.55 19.33
C ALA A 36 26.30 -17.39 20.02
N LEU A 37 25.97 -17.04 21.27
CA LEU A 37 24.87 -17.68 21.99
C LEU A 37 23.58 -17.42 21.22
N ALA A 38 22.75 -18.46 21.07
CA ALA A 38 21.44 -18.30 20.47
C ALA A 38 20.61 -17.30 21.30
N LYS A 39 19.89 -16.39 20.64
CA LYS A 39 18.93 -15.51 21.30
C LYS A 39 17.83 -16.39 21.91
N ALA A 40 17.42 -16.10 23.15
CA ALA A 40 16.27 -16.77 23.74
C ALA A 40 15.01 -16.54 22.90
N GLU A 41 14.29 -17.60 22.57
CA GLU A 41 13.03 -17.55 21.84
C GLU A 41 11.91 -17.13 22.79
N ILE A 42 11.15 -16.10 22.42
CA ILE A 42 9.97 -15.65 23.15
C ILE A 42 8.71 -16.00 22.36
N THR A 43 7.66 -16.41 23.05
CA THR A 43 6.30 -16.41 22.51
C THR A 43 5.39 -15.68 23.49
N ALA A 44 4.61 -14.73 22.99
CA ALA A 44 3.75 -13.91 23.84
C ALA A 44 2.43 -13.53 23.16
N THR A 45 1.39 -13.33 23.97
CA THR A 45 0.05 -12.86 23.57
C THR A 45 -0.53 -11.96 24.66
N ALA A 46 -1.61 -11.23 24.35
CA ALA A 46 -2.37 -10.49 25.35
C ALA A 46 -3.86 -10.78 25.23
N THR A 47 -4.59 -10.63 26.34
CA THR A 47 -6.06 -10.61 26.36
C THR A 47 -6.53 -9.48 27.27
N ALA A 48 -7.68 -8.87 26.97
CA ALA A 48 -8.33 -7.90 27.87
C ALA A 48 -9.44 -8.61 28.66
N GLU A 49 -9.53 -8.37 29.97
CA GLU A 49 -10.55 -9.02 30.81
C GLU A 49 -11.99 -8.58 30.49
N SER A 50 -12.17 -7.42 29.87
CA SER A 50 -13.45 -6.96 29.34
C SER A 50 -13.32 -6.48 27.90
N GLY A 51 -14.35 -6.78 27.09
CA GLY A 51 -14.50 -6.23 25.75
C GLY A 51 -14.95 -4.76 25.74
N GLU A 52 -15.47 -4.23 26.84
CA GLU A 52 -15.82 -2.81 27.02
C GLU A 52 -15.47 -2.33 28.44
N VAL A 53 -14.92 -1.12 28.56
CA VAL A 53 -14.58 -0.47 29.84
C VAL A 53 -15.05 1.00 29.82
N GLN A 54 -15.36 1.57 30.98
CA GLN A 54 -15.86 2.96 31.04
C GLN A 54 -14.73 3.97 31.29
N PRO A 55 -14.77 5.18 30.69
CA PRO A 55 -13.91 6.30 31.08
C PRO A 55 -13.97 6.53 32.60
N GLY A 56 -12.80 6.57 33.26
CA GLY A 56 -12.70 6.74 34.72
C GLY A 56 -12.84 5.45 35.54
N SER A 57 -12.99 4.29 34.90
CA SER A 57 -12.84 2.97 35.54
C SER A 57 -11.48 2.32 35.19
N SER A 58 -11.31 1.03 35.45
CA SER A 58 -10.10 0.29 35.10
C SER A 58 -10.41 -1.07 34.46
N THR A 59 -9.45 -1.62 33.72
CA THR A 59 -9.49 -2.97 33.14
C THR A 59 -8.11 -3.61 33.25
N THR A 60 -8.04 -4.93 33.38
CA THR A 60 -6.78 -5.67 33.31
C THR A 60 -6.55 -6.16 31.89
N ILE A 61 -5.30 -6.04 31.44
CA ILE A 61 -4.77 -6.72 30.27
C ILE A 61 -3.90 -7.87 30.81
N GLN A 62 -4.25 -9.10 30.50
CA GLN A 62 -3.46 -10.28 30.85
C GLN A 62 -2.45 -10.53 29.73
N VAL A 63 -1.17 -10.28 29.99
CA VAL A 63 -0.08 -10.57 29.03
C VAL A 63 0.50 -11.94 29.36
N HIS A 64 0.47 -12.86 28.41
CA HIS A 64 1.01 -14.21 28.54
C HIS A 64 2.36 -14.28 27.83
N VAL A 65 3.40 -14.77 28.49
CA VAL A 65 4.78 -14.81 27.98
C VAL A 65 5.43 -16.15 28.32
N THR A 66 5.99 -16.82 27.32
CA THR A 66 6.84 -18.01 27.49
C THR A 66 8.21 -17.71 26.88
N SER A 67 9.28 -18.11 27.57
CA SER A 67 10.67 -17.89 27.17
C SER A 67 11.40 -19.23 27.10
N SER A 68 12.29 -19.42 26.13
CA SER A 68 13.17 -20.60 26.09
C SER A 68 14.18 -20.65 27.24
N GLU A 69 14.44 -19.51 27.91
CA GLU A 69 15.40 -19.38 29.01
C GLU A 69 14.78 -18.72 30.26
N SER A 70 15.27 -19.11 31.44
CA SER A 70 14.89 -18.49 32.72
C SER A 70 15.60 -17.15 32.89
N SER A 71 14.87 -16.04 32.83
CA SER A 71 15.45 -14.70 32.74
C SER A 71 14.63 -13.64 33.49
N ALA A 72 15.19 -12.43 33.62
CA ALA A 72 14.45 -11.25 34.02
C ALA A 72 14.13 -10.44 32.74
N LEU A 73 12.85 -10.41 32.38
CA LEU A 73 12.34 -9.64 31.25
C LEU A 73 11.74 -8.31 31.75
N MET A 74 11.48 -7.40 30.82
CA MET A 74 10.64 -6.23 31.00
C MET A 74 9.50 -6.29 29.96
N LEU A 75 8.30 -5.89 30.38
CA LEU A 75 7.17 -5.67 29.48
C LEU A 75 6.92 -4.18 29.33
N ASP A 76 6.67 -3.75 28.09
CA ASP A 76 6.33 -2.37 27.73
C ASP A 76 5.02 -2.38 26.96
N VAL A 77 3.90 -2.10 27.63
CA VAL A 77 2.54 -2.24 27.10
C VAL A 77 2.02 -0.88 26.66
N GLY A 78 1.95 -0.66 25.35
CA GLY A 78 1.32 0.51 24.75
C GLY A 78 -0.17 0.28 24.51
N ILE A 79 -0.98 1.28 24.86
CA ILE A 79 -2.41 1.32 24.55
C ILE A 79 -2.61 2.43 23.52
N TYR A 80 -3.39 2.14 22.48
CA TYR A 80 -3.54 2.97 21.29
C TYR A 80 -5.01 3.18 20.94
N ASP A 81 -5.35 4.32 20.35
CA ASP A 81 -6.71 4.59 19.88
C ASP A 81 -7.02 3.95 18.50
N ALA A 82 -8.20 4.26 17.97
CA ALA A 82 -8.64 3.77 16.66
C ALA A 82 -7.80 4.30 15.48
N SER A 83 -7.01 5.36 15.69
CA SER A 83 -6.08 5.96 14.73
C SER A 83 -4.62 5.53 15.00
N LEU A 84 -4.43 4.49 15.84
CA LEU A 84 -3.15 3.96 16.29
C LEU A 84 -2.23 5.00 16.97
N GLN A 85 -2.79 6.09 17.50
CA GLN A 85 -2.01 7.04 18.31
C GLN A 85 -1.82 6.52 19.73
N PRO A 86 -0.63 6.68 20.35
CA PRO A 86 -0.37 6.20 21.70
C PRO A 86 -1.15 7.00 22.74
N VAL A 87 -1.95 6.29 23.52
CA VAL A 87 -2.87 6.82 24.55
C VAL A 87 -2.27 6.70 25.94
N ASP A 88 -1.65 5.56 26.23
CA ASP A 88 -0.98 5.28 27.51
C ASP A 88 0.13 4.23 27.29
N ARG A 89 1.07 4.13 28.25
CA ARG A 89 2.21 3.22 28.19
C ARG A 89 2.59 2.72 29.58
N ILE A 90 2.44 1.41 29.81
CA ILE A 90 2.65 0.78 31.11
C ILE A 90 3.87 -0.15 31.03
N ILE A 91 4.93 0.19 31.77
CA ILE A 91 6.15 -0.61 31.86
C ILE A 91 6.15 -1.44 33.15
N ILE A 92 6.49 -2.73 33.05
CA ILE A 92 6.68 -3.64 34.18
C ILE A 92 8.09 -4.25 34.11
N ASP A 93 8.92 -3.92 35.09
CA ASP A 93 10.31 -4.39 35.24
C ASP A 93 10.60 -4.65 36.74
N PRO A 94 11.13 -5.82 37.17
CA PRO A 94 11.41 -7.03 36.39
C PRO A 94 10.25 -8.04 36.37
N VAL A 95 10.05 -8.68 35.22
CA VAL A 95 9.22 -9.86 35.03
C VAL A 95 10.11 -11.10 34.96
N HIS A 96 10.33 -11.74 36.09
CA HIS A 96 11.07 -13.02 36.14
C HIS A 96 10.25 -14.16 35.49
N VAL A 97 10.81 -14.83 34.49
CA VAL A 97 10.24 -16.00 33.81
C VAL A 97 11.11 -17.25 34.01
N VAL A 98 10.53 -18.43 33.79
CA VAL A 98 11.21 -19.73 33.86
C VAL A 98 11.19 -20.37 32.47
N ALA A 99 12.30 -21.01 32.09
CA ALA A 99 12.46 -21.67 30.79
C ALA A 99 11.32 -22.66 30.51
N GLY A 100 10.58 -22.43 29.42
CA GLY A 100 9.46 -23.26 28.97
C GLY A 100 8.16 -23.14 29.76
N GLU A 101 8.10 -22.31 30.83
CA GLU A 101 6.87 -22.13 31.63
C GLU A 101 6.12 -20.85 31.21
N PRO A 102 4.86 -20.95 30.73
CA PRO A 102 4.06 -19.78 30.39
C PRO A 102 3.70 -18.96 31.64
N LYS A 103 4.17 -17.72 31.70
CA LYS A 103 3.84 -16.76 32.75
C LYS A 103 2.76 -15.80 32.28
N THR A 104 1.72 -15.62 33.09
CA THR A 104 0.74 -14.54 32.91
C THR A 104 1.08 -13.35 33.81
N VAL A 105 1.00 -12.14 33.27
CA VAL A 105 1.26 -10.88 33.95
C VAL A 105 0.02 -9.98 33.83
N PRO A 106 -0.68 -9.68 34.93
CA PRO A 106 -1.82 -8.77 34.92
C PRO A 106 -1.34 -7.31 34.87
N VAL A 107 -1.77 -6.59 33.84
CA VAL A 107 -1.43 -5.18 33.59
C VAL A 107 -2.71 -4.35 33.76
N VAL A 108 -2.87 -3.72 34.92
CA VAL A 108 -4.07 -2.91 35.21
C VAL A 108 -3.93 -1.52 34.57
N TRP A 109 -4.82 -1.20 33.64
CA TRP A 109 -4.96 0.14 33.08
C TRP A 109 -6.10 0.90 33.74
N ASN A 110 -5.83 2.15 34.13
CA ASN A 110 -6.84 3.07 34.66
C ASN A 110 -7.28 4.00 33.53
N VAL A 111 -8.48 3.78 32.99
CA VAL A 111 -8.99 4.47 31.80
C VAL A 111 -9.19 5.95 32.11
N PRO A 112 -8.58 6.89 31.38
CA PRO A 112 -8.80 8.31 31.62
C PRO A 112 -10.28 8.71 31.51
N GLY A 113 -10.79 9.47 32.48
CA GLY A 113 -12.19 9.92 32.49
C GLY A 113 -12.59 10.84 31.33
N THR A 114 -11.60 11.39 30.62
CA THR A 114 -11.75 12.26 29.45
C THR A 114 -11.49 11.54 28.12
N LEU A 115 -11.29 10.22 28.13
CA LEU A 115 -10.93 9.49 26.92
C LEU A 115 -12.09 9.45 25.92
N ALA A 116 -11.77 9.49 24.62
CA ALA A 116 -12.77 9.37 23.57
C ALA A 116 -13.46 8.01 23.63
N LYS A 117 -14.72 7.96 23.16
CA LYS A 117 -15.46 6.70 23.02
C LYS A 117 -15.09 6.04 21.70
N GLY A 118 -14.74 4.76 21.72
CA GLY A 118 -14.26 4.06 20.53
C GLY A 118 -13.60 2.71 20.82
N LYS A 119 -12.98 2.12 19.80
CA LYS A 119 -12.14 0.92 19.92
C LYS A 119 -10.71 1.33 20.27
N TYR A 120 -10.09 0.56 21.16
CA TYR A 120 -8.71 0.74 21.61
C TYR A 120 -7.94 -0.57 21.41
N TRP A 121 -6.67 -0.43 21.05
CA TRP A 121 -5.75 -1.53 20.77
C TRP A 121 -4.67 -1.60 21.83
N VAL A 122 -4.17 -2.80 22.09
CA VAL A 122 -2.99 -3.05 22.91
C VAL A 122 -1.90 -3.61 22.02
N SER A 123 -0.71 -3.02 22.08
CA SER A 123 0.53 -3.62 21.58
C SER A 123 1.53 -3.69 22.72
N PHE A 124 2.46 -4.64 22.72
CA PHE A 124 3.51 -4.66 23.74
C PHE A 124 4.84 -5.17 23.25
N GLY A 125 5.91 -4.68 23.87
CA GLY A 125 7.27 -5.19 23.70
C GLY A 125 7.68 -6.11 24.85
N VAL A 126 8.47 -7.12 24.52
CA VAL A 126 9.21 -7.95 25.48
C VAL A 126 10.69 -7.65 25.31
N PHE A 127 11.34 -7.22 26.40
CA PHE A 127 12.73 -6.81 26.42
C PHE A 127 13.50 -7.51 27.55
N GLY A 128 14.83 -7.45 27.53
CA GLY A 128 15.62 -7.74 28.72
C GLY A 128 15.37 -6.69 29.82
N SER A 129 15.30 -7.12 31.08
CA SER A 129 15.16 -6.23 32.25
C SER A 129 16.19 -5.10 32.23
N GLY A 130 15.79 -3.89 32.64
CA GLY A 130 16.63 -2.69 32.57
C GLY A 130 16.97 -2.21 31.15
N TRP A 131 16.11 -2.51 30.16
CA TRP A 131 16.36 -2.26 28.72
C TRP A 131 17.61 -2.98 28.18
N SER A 132 17.92 -4.17 28.69
CA SER A 132 19.06 -4.96 28.20
C SER A 132 18.75 -5.61 26.84
N SER A 133 19.69 -5.49 25.90
CA SER A 133 19.53 -5.86 24.48
C SER A 133 19.56 -7.36 24.17
N SER A 134 19.57 -8.23 25.18
CA SER A 134 19.52 -9.69 25.04
C SER A 134 18.18 -10.19 24.50
N VAL A 135 17.09 -9.48 24.82
CA VAL A 135 15.75 -9.72 24.28
C VAL A 135 15.17 -8.39 23.82
N ASN A 136 14.54 -8.41 22.65
CA ASN A 136 13.81 -7.31 22.03
C ASN A 136 12.90 -7.91 20.97
N GLU A 137 11.59 -7.96 21.25
CA GLU A 137 10.52 -8.46 20.37
C GLU A 137 9.24 -7.66 20.61
N TRP A 138 8.43 -7.46 19.56
CA TRP A 138 7.25 -6.58 19.61
C TRP A 138 5.99 -7.26 19.05
N PHE A 139 4.90 -7.18 19.81
CA PHE A 139 3.63 -7.86 19.57
C PHE A 139 2.55 -6.79 19.32
N ALA A 140 2.40 -6.40 18.05
CA ALA A 140 1.46 -5.36 17.62
C ALA A 140 0.00 -5.87 17.60
N GLY A 141 -0.94 -5.04 18.08
CA GLY A 141 -2.38 -5.34 18.03
C GLY A 141 -2.83 -6.57 18.83
N ALA A 142 -2.00 -7.02 19.79
CA ALA A 142 -2.15 -8.27 20.52
C ALA A 142 -3.47 -8.40 21.32
N ALA A 143 -4.12 -7.29 21.69
CA ALA A 143 -5.49 -7.30 22.22
C ALA A 143 -6.28 -6.05 21.77
N LYS A 144 -7.62 -6.11 21.92
CA LYS A 144 -8.54 -5.00 21.62
C LYS A 144 -9.71 -4.98 22.60
N PHE A 145 -10.21 -3.79 22.90
CA PHE A 145 -11.43 -3.56 23.69
C PHE A 145 -12.08 -2.22 23.30
N ALA A 146 -13.28 -1.92 23.79
CA ALA A 146 -13.98 -0.66 23.58
C ALA A 146 -14.00 0.21 24.84
N VAL A 147 -14.10 1.53 24.64
CA VAL A 147 -14.28 2.49 25.74
C VAL A 147 -15.62 3.22 25.59
N GLY A 148 -16.50 3.08 26.59
CA GLY A 148 -17.63 3.97 26.84
C GLY A 148 -19.03 3.54 26.35
N GLY A 149 -19.94 3.33 27.30
CA GLY A 149 -21.36 2.99 27.08
C GLY A 149 -22.24 3.43 28.27
N GLY A 150 -23.40 4.04 27.98
CA GLY A 150 -24.27 4.66 28.98
C GLY A 150 -24.15 6.19 29.05
N GLY A 151 -25.25 6.88 29.39
CA GLY A 151 -25.37 8.34 29.31
C GLY A 151 -25.96 9.00 30.54
N THR A 152 -25.57 10.25 30.79
CA THR A 152 -26.03 11.07 31.93
C THR A 152 -27.13 12.04 31.50
N GLY A 153 -28.39 11.60 31.61
CA GLY A 153 -29.57 12.47 31.57
C GLY A 153 -29.93 13.02 32.96
N PRO A 154 -30.96 13.89 33.06
CA PRO A 154 -31.55 14.24 34.36
C PRO A 154 -32.10 12.98 35.05
N VAL A 155 -32.12 12.96 36.39
CA VAL A 155 -32.44 11.75 37.17
C VAL A 155 -33.95 11.46 37.17
N THR A 156 -34.42 10.91 36.06
CA THR A 156 -35.62 10.07 36.00
C THR A 156 -35.27 8.67 36.55
N LEU A 157 -36.29 7.87 36.88
CA LEU A 157 -36.04 6.43 37.02
C LEU A 157 -35.70 5.83 35.64
N PRO A 158 -34.90 4.75 35.57
CA PRO A 158 -34.73 4.01 34.32
C PRO A 158 -36.08 3.54 33.75
N VAL A 159 -36.24 3.64 32.44
CA VAL A 159 -37.42 3.08 31.75
C VAL A 159 -37.42 1.55 31.94
N PRO A 160 -38.54 0.91 32.34
CA PRO A 160 -38.55 -0.53 32.55
C PRO A 160 -38.28 -1.28 31.25
N THR A 161 -37.22 -2.08 31.24
CA THR A 161 -36.80 -2.87 30.08
C THR A 161 -37.47 -4.24 30.07
N GLY A 162 -37.43 -4.92 28.91
CA GLY A 162 -37.94 -6.29 28.79
C GLY A 162 -39.46 -6.41 28.96
N LEU A 163 -40.23 -5.33 28.69
CA LEU A 163 -41.68 -5.43 28.58
C LEU A 163 -42.00 -6.42 27.45
N THR A 164 -42.53 -7.57 27.82
CA THR A 164 -43.02 -8.62 26.93
C THR A 164 -44.53 -8.69 27.06
N ALA A 165 -45.20 -8.97 25.95
CA ALA A 165 -46.64 -9.16 25.87
C ALA A 165 -46.92 -10.51 25.21
N VAL A 166 -47.35 -11.49 26.02
CA VAL A 166 -47.64 -12.85 25.58
C VAL A 166 -49.15 -12.98 25.39
N PRO A 167 -49.67 -12.95 24.15
CA PRO A 167 -51.10 -13.11 23.91
C PRO A 167 -51.57 -14.54 24.19
N GLN A 168 -52.76 -14.62 24.73
CA GLN A 168 -53.61 -15.81 24.78
C GLN A 168 -54.90 -15.50 24.00
N LYS A 169 -55.87 -16.41 24.00
CA LYS A 169 -57.16 -16.22 23.31
C LYS A 169 -57.99 -15.07 23.90
N ASP A 170 -58.06 -14.98 25.23
CA ASP A 170 -58.99 -14.12 25.98
C ASP A 170 -58.27 -13.02 26.79
N SER A 171 -56.96 -12.88 26.58
CA SER A 171 -56.08 -12.15 27.49
C SER A 171 -54.67 -11.97 26.92
N VAL A 172 -53.91 -11.06 27.53
CA VAL A 172 -52.47 -10.88 27.30
C VAL A 172 -51.76 -10.87 28.66
N ALA A 173 -50.74 -11.70 28.81
CA ALA A 173 -49.86 -11.70 29.98
C ALA A 173 -48.66 -10.77 29.71
N LEU A 174 -48.43 -9.82 30.61
CA LEU A 174 -47.33 -8.87 30.55
C LEU A 174 -46.29 -9.20 31.62
N GLN A 175 -45.01 -9.08 31.27
CA GLN A 175 -43.88 -9.14 32.21
C GLN A 175 -42.82 -8.10 31.81
N TRP A 176 -42.16 -7.49 32.80
CA TRP A 176 -41.06 -6.54 32.60
C TRP A 176 -39.99 -6.69 33.70
N ASN A 177 -38.80 -6.13 33.47
CA ASN A 177 -37.71 -6.14 34.45
C ASN A 177 -37.98 -5.14 35.60
N SER A 178 -37.57 -5.50 36.82
CA SER A 178 -37.67 -4.60 37.98
C SER A 178 -36.69 -3.44 37.89
N VAL A 179 -37.19 -2.21 37.97
CA VAL A 179 -36.39 -0.99 38.03
C VAL A 179 -36.00 -0.67 39.48
N THR A 180 -34.69 -0.66 39.76
CA THR A 180 -34.14 -0.25 41.06
C THR A 180 -34.58 1.16 41.43
N GLY A 181 -35.13 1.34 42.63
CA GLY A 181 -35.61 2.63 43.13
C GLY A 181 -37.07 2.98 42.76
N ALA A 182 -37.74 2.17 41.94
CA ALA A 182 -39.19 2.27 41.76
C ALA A 182 -39.93 1.73 42.99
N THR A 183 -40.99 2.42 43.42
CA THR A 183 -41.91 1.91 44.46
C THR A 183 -43.28 1.50 43.89
N TYR A 184 -43.59 1.89 42.66
CA TYR A 184 -44.76 1.48 41.90
C TYR A 184 -44.51 1.63 40.39
N TYR A 185 -45.42 1.08 39.58
CA TYR A 185 -45.39 1.23 38.11
C TYR A 185 -46.70 1.83 37.62
N GLU A 186 -46.67 2.45 36.45
CA GLU A 186 -47.87 2.74 35.67
C GLU A 186 -47.81 1.95 34.37
N LEU A 187 -48.91 1.28 34.04
CA LEU A 187 -49.13 0.55 32.79
C LEU A 187 -50.21 1.29 32.01
N GLU A 188 -49.89 1.77 30.81
CA GLU A 188 -50.91 2.14 29.84
C GLU A 188 -51.29 0.88 29.06
N ALA A 189 -52.57 0.52 29.08
CA ALA A 189 -53.16 -0.56 28.30
C ALA A 189 -54.32 0.01 27.48
N ASP A 190 -54.23 -0.06 26.16
CA ASP A 190 -55.23 0.46 25.21
C ASP A 190 -55.60 1.93 25.46
N GLY A 191 -54.60 2.74 25.84
CA GLY A 191 -54.74 4.16 26.18
C GLY A 191 -55.25 4.45 27.60
N ALA A 192 -55.63 3.42 28.38
CA ALA A 192 -56.01 3.57 29.78
C ALA A 192 -54.81 3.36 30.71
N VAL A 193 -54.48 4.36 31.54
CA VAL A 193 -53.37 4.26 32.50
C VAL A 193 -53.82 3.65 33.83
N LEU A 194 -53.21 2.53 34.18
CA LEU A 194 -53.40 1.76 35.41
C LEU A 194 -52.18 1.93 36.32
N GLN A 195 -52.37 2.39 37.56
CA GLN A 195 -51.31 2.37 38.56
C GLN A 195 -51.22 0.97 39.19
N LEU A 196 -50.07 0.32 39.01
CA LEU A 196 -49.75 -0.99 39.57
C LEU A 196 -48.82 -0.84 40.78
N GLY A 197 -48.83 -1.81 41.70
CA GLY A 197 -47.90 -1.81 42.85
C GLY A 197 -46.44 -2.07 42.44
N ALA A 198 -45.60 -2.44 43.41
CA ALA A 198 -44.23 -2.93 43.16
C ALA A 198 -44.25 -4.36 42.56
N VAL A 199 -44.81 -4.51 41.36
CA VAL A 199 -44.94 -5.76 40.61
C VAL A 199 -44.23 -5.67 39.26
N THR A 200 -43.83 -6.82 38.73
CA THR A 200 -43.16 -6.98 37.43
C THR A 200 -44.00 -7.73 36.40
N THR A 201 -45.27 -8.01 36.72
CA THR A 201 -46.21 -8.73 35.85
C THR A 201 -47.63 -8.15 35.95
N TYR A 202 -48.42 -8.35 34.90
CA TYR A 202 -49.84 -8.02 34.83
C TYR A 202 -50.56 -8.96 33.85
N LYS A 203 -51.86 -9.21 34.01
CA LYS A 203 -52.67 -9.92 33.02
C LYS A 203 -53.86 -9.06 32.60
N HIS A 204 -53.86 -8.56 31.36
CA HIS A 204 -55.05 -7.96 30.77
C HIS A 204 -55.97 -9.11 30.33
N ALA A 205 -57.21 -9.18 30.80
CA ALA A 205 -58.07 -10.35 30.61
C ALA A 205 -59.54 -9.97 30.41
N GLY A 206 -60.30 -10.83 29.73
CA GLY A 206 -61.63 -10.51 29.23
C GLY A 206 -61.59 -9.79 27.88
N LEU A 207 -60.58 -10.11 27.07
CA LEU A 207 -60.37 -9.60 25.72
C LEU A 207 -61.03 -10.57 24.72
N GLU A 208 -61.45 -10.05 23.56
CA GLU A 208 -61.94 -10.89 22.45
C GLU A 208 -60.77 -11.52 21.69
N PRO A 209 -60.97 -12.60 20.90
CA PRO A 209 -59.94 -13.15 20.01
C PRO A 209 -59.66 -12.23 18.80
N ASP A 210 -58.43 -12.28 18.27
CA ASP A 210 -57.94 -11.50 17.11
C ASP A 210 -58.01 -9.96 17.24
N THR A 211 -58.24 -9.42 18.45
CA THR A 211 -58.20 -7.98 18.70
C THR A 211 -56.79 -7.52 19.05
N GLN A 212 -56.39 -6.39 18.48
CA GLN A 212 -55.05 -5.80 18.69
C GLN A 212 -55.05 -4.85 19.88
N HIS A 213 -54.17 -5.11 20.83
CA HIS A 213 -53.98 -4.34 22.05
C HIS A 213 -52.61 -3.65 22.06
N SER A 214 -52.49 -2.56 22.81
CA SER A 214 -51.26 -1.77 22.94
C SER A 214 -50.91 -1.52 24.41
N TYR A 215 -49.62 -1.67 24.73
CA TYR A 215 -49.12 -1.64 26.10
C TYR A 215 -47.82 -0.84 26.21
N ARG A 216 -47.70 0.02 27.23
CA ARG A 216 -46.41 0.61 27.64
C ARG A 216 -46.33 0.79 29.15
N ILE A 217 -45.14 0.65 29.71
CA ILE A 217 -44.90 0.64 31.16
C ILE A 217 -43.94 1.77 31.55
N ARG A 218 -44.10 2.36 32.75
CA ARG A 218 -43.12 3.27 33.36
C ARG A 218 -42.94 3.04 34.86
N ALA A 219 -41.72 3.28 35.35
CA ALA A 219 -41.35 3.17 36.76
C ALA A 219 -41.55 4.51 37.48
N LYS A 220 -42.05 4.47 38.72
CA LYS A 220 -42.29 5.67 39.53
C LYS A 220 -41.95 5.44 41.00
N ASN A 221 -41.64 6.53 41.70
CA ASN A 221 -41.63 6.59 43.15
C ASN A 221 -42.25 7.91 43.65
N ALA A 222 -41.91 8.34 44.87
CA ALA A 222 -42.47 9.57 45.46
C ALA A 222 -41.95 10.88 44.82
N GLU A 223 -40.77 10.84 44.18
CA GLU A 223 -40.03 12.03 43.71
C GLU A 223 -39.67 11.93 42.22
N MET A 224 -39.57 10.73 41.67
CA MET A 224 -39.08 10.46 40.31
C MET A 224 -40.08 9.62 39.49
N THR A 225 -40.05 9.81 38.18
CA THR A 225 -40.84 9.09 37.18
C THR A 225 -39.94 8.80 35.98
N SER A 226 -39.99 7.60 35.41
CA SER A 226 -39.34 7.29 34.13
C SER A 226 -40.19 7.80 32.97
N ASP A 227 -39.56 7.97 31.80
CA ASP A 227 -40.30 7.94 30.55
C ASP A 227 -41.03 6.59 30.37
N TRP A 228 -41.98 6.57 29.44
CA TRP A 228 -42.64 5.33 29.04
C TRP A 228 -41.71 4.43 28.23
N SER A 229 -41.90 3.12 28.36
CA SER A 229 -41.35 2.16 27.40
C SER A 229 -41.87 2.46 25.98
N PRO A 230 -41.19 1.96 24.95
CA PRO A 230 -41.81 1.76 23.64
C PRO A 230 -43.16 1.03 23.79
N VAL A 231 -44.08 1.30 22.87
CA VAL A 231 -45.38 0.61 22.83
C VAL A 231 -45.15 -0.80 22.28
N VAL A 232 -45.42 -1.79 23.11
CA VAL A 232 -45.54 -3.19 22.69
C VAL A 232 -46.99 -3.42 22.28
N THR A 233 -47.22 -3.84 21.04
CA THR A 233 -48.56 -4.29 20.62
C THR A 233 -48.62 -5.81 20.66
N ALA A 234 -49.76 -6.34 21.07
CA ALA A 234 -50.04 -7.78 21.03
C ALA A 234 -51.47 -7.99 20.53
N ARG A 235 -51.65 -8.89 19.57
CA ARG A 235 -52.97 -9.33 19.13
C ARG A 235 -53.34 -10.60 19.87
N THR A 236 -54.54 -10.66 20.44
CA THR A 236 -55.05 -11.89 21.07
C THR A 236 -55.12 -13.02 20.04
N LEU A 237 -54.88 -14.24 20.49
CA LEU A 237 -54.80 -15.38 19.58
C LEU A 237 -56.17 -15.65 18.94
N SER A 238 -56.23 -15.55 17.62
CA SER A 238 -57.45 -15.77 16.83
C SER A 238 -57.99 -17.19 17.02
N ASP A 239 -59.32 -17.32 16.96
CA ASP A 239 -60.00 -18.58 17.27
C ASP A 239 -60.00 -19.51 16.05
N VAL A 240 -58.90 -20.29 15.92
CA VAL A 240 -58.54 -21.12 14.73
C VAL A 240 -57.96 -20.21 13.61
N ILE A 241 -56.85 -20.49 12.92
CA ILE A 241 -56.43 -21.72 12.22
C ILE A 241 -54.91 -21.93 12.31
N THR A 242 -54.44 -23.16 12.61
CA THR A 242 -53.09 -23.60 12.23
C THR A 242 -53.02 -23.78 10.72
N PRO A 243 -52.09 -23.13 9.99
CA PRO A 243 -52.01 -23.30 8.54
C PRO A 243 -51.74 -24.77 8.21
N VAL A 244 -52.68 -25.41 7.51
CA VAL A 244 -52.54 -26.79 7.03
C VAL A 244 -51.58 -26.75 5.85
N SER A 245 -50.28 -26.75 6.16
CA SER A 245 -49.25 -26.81 5.14
C SER A 245 -49.13 -28.23 4.61
N ASP A 246 -49.24 -28.35 3.29
CA ASP A 246 -48.87 -29.58 2.57
C ASP A 246 -47.34 -29.81 2.59
N ILE A 247 -46.55 -28.93 3.23
CA ILE A 247 -45.11 -29.08 3.46
C ILE A 247 -44.79 -29.03 4.96
N LYS A 248 -43.90 -29.91 5.43
CA LYS A 248 -43.15 -29.77 6.68
C LYS A 248 -41.68 -29.62 6.36
N LEU A 249 -41.02 -28.62 6.95
CA LEU A 249 -39.57 -28.42 6.82
C LEU A 249 -38.85 -28.77 8.12
N GLU A 250 -37.87 -29.67 8.04
CA GLU A 250 -36.97 -30.03 9.12
C GLU A 250 -35.53 -29.66 8.73
N VAL A 251 -34.73 -29.18 9.68
CA VAL A 251 -33.35 -28.73 9.41
C VAL A 251 -32.42 -29.22 10.53
N SER A 252 -31.15 -29.51 10.20
CA SER A 252 -30.08 -29.83 11.15
C SER A 252 -28.77 -29.15 10.76
N TRP A 253 -28.01 -28.65 11.72
CA TRP A 253 -26.80 -27.86 11.52
C TRP A 253 -25.54 -28.64 11.86
N ASN A 254 -24.50 -28.48 11.05
CA ASN A 254 -23.15 -28.94 11.35
C ASN A 254 -22.16 -28.09 10.53
N PRO A 255 -21.30 -27.24 11.13
CA PRO A 255 -21.09 -27.06 12.58
C PRO A 255 -22.23 -26.36 13.33
N THR A 256 -22.21 -26.48 14.66
CA THR A 256 -23.15 -25.84 15.62
C THR A 256 -22.47 -24.73 16.44
N GLU A 257 -21.19 -24.49 16.20
CA GLU A 257 -20.34 -23.53 16.88
C GLU A 257 -20.73 -22.10 16.48
N LEU A 258 -20.85 -21.20 17.47
CA LEU A 258 -21.28 -19.82 17.25
C LEU A 258 -20.31 -18.98 16.40
N SER A 259 -19.07 -19.43 16.20
CA SER A 259 -18.20 -18.90 15.15
C SER A 259 -17.54 -20.05 14.39
N THR A 260 -17.55 -19.95 13.06
CA THR A 260 -17.19 -21.05 12.15
C THR A 260 -16.81 -20.50 10.77
N SER A 261 -15.82 -21.08 10.10
CA SER A 261 -15.49 -20.76 8.69
C SER A 261 -16.48 -21.33 7.66
N THR A 262 -17.46 -22.13 8.09
CA THR A 262 -18.52 -22.69 7.24
C THR A 262 -19.88 -22.72 7.93
N LEU A 263 -20.95 -22.32 7.23
CA LEU A 263 -22.34 -22.56 7.67
C LEU A 263 -22.84 -23.87 7.03
N GLY A 264 -23.42 -24.77 7.81
CA GLY A 264 -23.85 -26.08 7.30
C GLY A 264 -25.30 -26.47 7.65
N PRO A 265 -26.32 -25.72 7.19
CA PRO A 265 -27.71 -26.15 7.31
C PRO A 265 -28.02 -27.30 6.34
N ASN A 266 -28.67 -28.35 6.86
CA ASN A 266 -29.11 -29.51 6.11
C ASN A 266 -30.64 -29.57 6.13
N PHE A 267 -31.27 -29.36 4.98
CA PHE A 267 -32.71 -29.23 4.83
C PHE A 267 -33.36 -30.57 4.48
N LYS A 268 -34.49 -30.89 5.12
CA LYS A 268 -35.35 -32.02 4.80
C LYS A 268 -36.79 -31.52 4.62
N ILE A 269 -37.19 -31.45 3.36
CA ILE A 269 -38.51 -31.02 2.90
C ILE A 269 -39.41 -32.26 2.84
N THR A 270 -40.52 -32.31 3.57
CA THR A 270 -41.47 -33.43 3.53
C THR A 270 -42.84 -32.96 3.04
N ASN A 271 -43.45 -33.66 2.09
CA ASN A 271 -44.83 -33.41 1.67
C ASN A 271 -45.80 -34.03 2.70
N THR A 272 -46.42 -33.21 3.53
CA THR A 272 -47.45 -33.57 4.50
C THR A 272 -48.87 -33.56 3.92
N GLY A 273 -49.02 -33.13 2.67
CA GLY A 273 -50.28 -33.00 1.97
C GLY A 273 -50.84 -34.27 1.34
N SER A 274 -52.00 -34.12 0.71
CA SER A 274 -52.72 -35.20 0.02
C SER A 274 -52.45 -35.29 -1.49
N ARG A 275 -51.64 -34.38 -2.04
CA ARG A 275 -51.33 -34.27 -3.48
C ARG A 275 -49.83 -34.21 -3.70
N ALA A 276 -49.34 -34.67 -4.84
CA ALA A 276 -47.93 -34.52 -5.19
C ALA A 276 -47.59 -33.04 -5.46
N ILE A 277 -46.48 -32.57 -4.89
CA ILE A 277 -45.97 -31.21 -5.05
C ILE A 277 -44.92 -31.21 -6.16
N LYS A 278 -45.10 -30.37 -7.19
CA LYS A 278 -44.14 -30.23 -8.27
C LYS A 278 -42.94 -29.42 -7.79
N LEU A 279 -41.74 -30.01 -7.81
CA LEU A 279 -40.57 -29.42 -7.15
C LEU A 279 -40.11 -28.11 -7.79
N SER A 280 -40.27 -27.93 -9.11
CA SER A 280 -39.94 -26.67 -9.79
C SER A 280 -40.73 -25.45 -9.31
N ASP A 281 -41.84 -25.68 -8.61
CA ASP A 281 -42.77 -24.64 -8.17
C ASP A 281 -42.52 -24.30 -6.68
N LEU A 282 -41.59 -25.02 -6.04
CA LEU A 282 -41.16 -24.89 -4.65
C LEU A 282 -39.85 -24.10 -4.55
N LYS A 283 -39.78 -23.22 -3.55
CA LYS A 283 -38.55 -22.57 -3.07
C LYS A 283 -38.44 -22.69 -1.56
N VAL A 284 -37.23 -22.84 -1.02
CA VAL A 284 -36.93 -22.83 0.42
C VAL A 284 -35.90 -21.73 0.72
N ARG A 285 -36.04 -20.98 1.83
CA ARG A 285 -35.11 -19.90 2.20
C ARG A 285 -34.56 -20.04 3.61
N TYR A 286 -33.23 -19.95 3.73
CA TYR A 286 -32.47 -19.86 4.98
C TYR A 286 -31.86 -18.46 5.10
N TYR A 287 -32.24 -17.71 6.14
CA TYR A 287 -31.89 -16.31 6.36
C TYR A 287 -30.75 -16.21 7.39
N PHE A 288 -29.69 -15.50 7.03
CA PHE A 288 -28.42 -15.46 7.76
C PHE A 288 -27.72 -14.11 7.60
N THR A 289 -26.72 -13.84 8.43
CA THR A 289 -25.83 -12.67 8.28
C THR A 289 -24.52 -13.07 7.61
N VAL A 290 -24.01 -12.20 6.72
CA VAL A 290 -22.73 -12.43 6.03
C VAL A 290 -21.55 -11.92 6.87
N ASP A 291 -21.77 -11.00 7.80
CA ASP A 291 -20.79 -10.36 8.70
C ASP A 291 -19.70 -9.51 8.01
N ASP A 292 -19.26 -9.90 6.82
CA ASP A 292 -18.25 -9.24 5.98
C ASP A 292 -18.81 -9.02 4.55
N GLU A 293 -19.66 -8.00 4.36
CA GLU A 293 -20.46 -7.81 3.12
C GLU A 293 -19.70 -7.73 1.78
N ASP A 294 -18.37 -7.57 1.80
CA ASP A 294 -17.53 -7.43 0.59
C ASP A 294 -16.84 -8.76 0.19
N ILE A 295 -17.04 -9.87 0.93
CA ILE A 295 -16.39 -11.17 0.65
C ILE A 295 -17.34 -12.13 -0.11
N PRO A 296 -16.95 -12.69 -1.28
CA PRO A 296 -17.78 -13.63 -2.03
C PRO A 296 -18.13 -14.91 -1.27
N LEU A 297 -19.40 -15.32 -1.38
CA LEU A 297 -19.93 -16.57 -0.85
C LEU A 297 -19.88 -17.70 -1.88
N TYR A 298 -19.56 -18.90 -1.42
CA TYR A 298 -19.60 -20.15 -2.17
C TYR A 298 -20.50 -21.18 -1.46
N ILE A 299 -21.04 -22.13 -2.21
CA ILE A 299 -21.83 -23.24 -1.68
C ILE A 299 -21.44 -24.56 -2.33
N GLY A 300 -21.13 -25.55 -1.50
CA GLY A 300 -21.20 -26.95 -1.86
C GLY A 300 -22.46 -27.59 -1.28
N PHE A 301 -22.97 -28.62 -1.94
CA PHE A 301 -24.12 -29.38 -1.44
C PHE A 301 -24.18 -30.81 -2.00
N TRP A 302 -24.92 -31.67 -1.30
CA TRP A 302 -25.44 -32.95 -1.79
C TRP A 302 -26.97 -32.95 -1.71
N SER A 303 -27.65 -33.77 -2.51
CA SER A 303 -29.12 -33.87 -2.47
C SER A 303 -29.61 -35.28 -2.80
N THR A 304 -30.83 -35.61 -2.34
CA THR A 304 -31.59 -36.79 -2.79
C THR A 304 -32.39 -36.56 -4.06
N VAL A 305 -32.58 -35.30 -4.46
CA VAL A 305 -33.02 -34.88 -5.80
C VAL A 305 -31.77 -34.84 -6.69
N PRO A 306 -31.85 -35.13 -8.01
CA PRO A 306 -30.70 -34.98 -8.91
C PRO A 306 -30.01 -33.63 -8.71
N LYS A 307 -28.69 -33.65 -8.46
CA LYS A 307 -27.93 -32.48 -7.98
C LYS A 307 -27.99 -31.34 -9.00
N GLU A 308 -27.93 -31.69 -10.27
CA GLU A 308 -28.09 -30.85 -11.45
C GLU A 308 -29.46 -30.17 -11.55
N SER A 309 -30.49 -30.68 -10.87
CA SER A 309 -31.85 -30.11 -10.83
C SER A 309 -32.09 -29.18 -9.64
N VAL A 310 -31.17 -29.07 -8.68
CA VAL A 310 -31.23 -28.10 -7.56
C VAL A 310 -30.53 -26.81 -7.96
N VAL A 311 -31.12 -25.67 -7.63
CA VAL A 311 -30.63 -24.32 -7.96
C VAL A 311 -30.49 -23.50 -6.68
N PRO A 312 -29.31 -23.51 -6.03
CA PRO A 312 -29.03 -22.61 -4.92
C PRO A 312 -28.69 -21.20 -5.43
N GLN A 313 -29.21 -20.17 -4.76
CA GLN A 313 -28.86 -18.76 -4.99
C GLN A 313 -28.74 -18.01 -3.66
N PHE A 314 -27.70 -17.20 -3.50
CA PHE A 314 -27.64 -16.23 -2.40
C PHE A 314 -28.31 -14.92 -2.84
N ILE A 315 -29.19 -14.38 -2.00
CA ILE A 315 -29.93 -13.14 -2.26
C ILE A 315 -29.75 -12.20 -1.07
N THR A 316 -29.06 -11.07 -1.28
CA THR A 316 -29.02 -9.96 -0.32
C THR A 316 -30.43 -9.38 -0.16
N MET A 317 -30.85 -9.14 1.07
CA MET A 317 -32.16 -8.60 1.42
C MET A 317 -32.21 -7.09 1.13
N PRO A 318 -33.19 -6.58 0.33
CA PRO A 318 -33.27 -5.15 0.03
C PRO A 318 -33.47 -4.26 1.28
N ILE A 319 -34.15 -4.80 2.29
CA ILE A 319 -34.16 -4.27 3.66
C ILE A 319 -33.69 -5.43 4.53
N PRO A 320 -32.56 -5.31 5.26
CA PRO A 320 -32.12 -6.35 6.18
C PRO A 320 -33.02 -6.43 7.42
N SER A 321 -32.78 -7.45 8.24
CA SER A 321 -33.31 -7.58 9.59
C SER A 321 -32.19 -7.48 10.62
N ALA A 322 -32.53 -7.38 11.91
CA ALA A 322 -31.54 -7.43 12.99
C ALA A 322 -30.79 -8.78 13.11
N LYS A 323 -31.16 -9.79 12.30
CA LYS A 323 -30.61 -11.16 12.33
C LYS A 323 -30.40 -11.80 10.94
N ALA A 324 -30.48 -11.03 9.86
CA ALA A 324 -30.19 -11.50 8.51
C ALA A 324 -30.06 -10.33 7.55
N ASP A 325 -28.98 -10.32 6.77
CA ASP A 325 -28.78 -9.44 5.61
C ASP A 325 -28.96 -10.20 4.28
N THR A 326 -28.92 -11.54 4.31
CA THR A 326 -28.90 -12.42 3.13
C THR A 326 -29.76 -13.65 3.37
N TYR A 327 -30.26 -14.26 2.31
CA TYR A 327 -30.78 -15.63 2.36
C TYR A 327 -30.23 -16.53 1.25
N LEU A 328 -30.02 -17.81 1.60
CA LEU A 328 -29.86 -18.89 0.63
C LEU A 328 -31.26 -19.32 0.20
N GLU A 329 -31.59 -19.12 -1.08
CA GLU A 329 -32.77 -19.68 -1.72
C GLU A 329 -32.40 -20.99 -2.44
N LEU A 330 -33.08 -22.09 -2.09
CA LEU A 330 -33.03 -23.36 -2.81
C LEU A 330 -34.27 -23.47 -3.70
N GLY A 331 -34.09 -23.32 -5.01
CA GLY A 331 -35.09 -23.64 -6.02
C GLY A 331 -34.78 -24.94 -6.76
N PHE A 332 -35.68 -25.34 -7.66
CA PHE A 332 -35.52 -26.55 -8.48
C PHE A 332 -35.86 -26.30 -9.96
N LYS A 333 -35.21 -27.04 -10.86
CA LYS A 333 -35.47 -27.01 -12.30
C LYS A 333 -36.76 -27.76 -12.67
N PRO A 334 -37.35 -27.51 -13.85
CA PRO A 334 -38.53 -28.24 -14.35
C PRO A 334 -38.39 -29.77 -14.43
N ASP A 335 -37.15 -30.28 -14.50
CA ASP A 335 -36.82 -31.71 -14.55
C ASP A 335 -36.75 -32.40 -13.17
N ALA A 336 -36.76 -31.64 -12.06
CA ALA A 336 -36.67 -32.16 -10.69
C ALA A 336 -37.82 -33.12 -10.30
N GLY A 337 -38.92 -33.13 -11.05
CA GLY A 337 -40.05 -34.03 -10.83
C GLY A 337 -41.01 -33.56 -9.72
N ASN A 338 -41.62 -34.53 -9.03
CA ASN A 338 -42.66 -34.28 -8.04
C ASN A 338 -42.35 -34.99 -6.71
N LEU A 339 -42.54 -34.28 -5.61
CA LEU A 339 -42.54 -34.81 -4.26
C LEU A 339 -43.92 -35.41 -3.94
N SER A 340 -44.04 -36.73 -4.00
CA SER A 340 -45.28 -37.47 -3.69
C SER A 340 -45.76 -37.26 -2.24
N PRO A 341 -47.05 -37.43 -1.93
CA PRO A 341 -47.57 -37.42 -0.55
C PRO A 341 -46.78 -38.33 0.39
N GLY A 342 -46.37 -37.81 1.55
CA GLY A 342 -45.52 -38.49 2.52
C GLY A 342 -44.05 -38.65 2.11
N GLY A 343 -43.67 -38.26 0.90
CA GLY A 343 -42.28 -38.27 0.42
C GLY A 343 -41.46 -37.09 0.95
N SER A 344 -40.14 -37.28 1.05
CA SER A 344 -39.21 -36.22 1.47
C SER A 344 -38.01 -36.05 0.54
N ALA A 345 -37.57 -34.81 0.35
CA ALA A 345 -36.34 -34.43 -0.33
C ALA A 345 -35.35 -33.83 0.69
N THR A 346 -34.11 -34.29 0.68
CA THR A 346 -33.04 -33.78 1.55
C THR A 346 -31.95 -33.08 0.74
N ILE A 347 -31.46 -31.95 1.24
CA ILE A 347 -30.34 -31.17 0.69
C ILE A 347 -29.40 -30.82 1.84
N GLY A 348 -28.20 -31.39 1.86
CA GLY A 348 -27.17 -31.02 2.83
C GLY A 348 -26.19 -30.03 2.23
N THR A 349 -25.96 -28.89 2.88
CA THR A 349 -25.16 -27.78 2.33
C THR A 349 -23.94 -27.46 3.20
N TRP A 350 -22.94 -26.83 2.58
CA TRP A 350 -21.83 -26.16 3.26
C TRP A 350 -21.51 -24.86 2.52
N ILE A 351 -21.73 -23.74 3.19
CA ILE A 351 -21.55 -22.37 2.72
C ILE A 351 -20.24 -21.84 3.27
N TYR A 352 -19.44 -21.15 2.47
CA TYR A 352 -18.17 -20.57 2.92
C TYR A 352 -17.83 -19.25 2.22
N LYS A 353 -17.14 -18.36 2.96
CA LYS A 353 -16.54 -17.14 2.43
C LYS A 353 -15.27 -17.47 1.65
N LYS A 354 -14.92 -16.65 0.66
CA LYS A 354 -13.59 -16.69 0.02
C LYS A 354 -12.49 -16.62 1.10
N ASP A 355 -11.47 -17.46 0.97
CA ASP A 355 -10.31 -17.54 1.89
C ASP A 355 -10.67 -17.94 3.35
N TYR A 356 -11.89 -18.45 3.58
CA TYR A 356 -12.40 -19.07 4.82
C TYR A 356 -12.36 -18.25 6.15
N PRO A 357 -12.57 -16.91 6.17
CA PRO A 357 -12.86 -16.21 7.42
C PRO A 357 -14.18 -16.69 8.06
N SER A 358 -14.30 -16.51 9.37
CA SER A 358 -15.46 -16.99 10.13
C SER A 358 -16.75 -16.21 9.83
N PHE A 359 -17.87 -16.88 9.95
CA PHE A 359 -19.18 -16.32 10.27
C PHE A 359 -19.37 -16.23 11.80
N ASP A 360 -20.32 -15.42 12.22
CA ASP A 360 -21.05 -15.55 13.49
C ASP A 360 -22.39 -16.29 13.21
N GLN A 361 -22.80 -17.21 14.09
CA GLN A 361 -24.11 -17.90 14.02
C GLN A 361 -25.06 -17.46 15.16
N SER A 362 -24.62 -16.58 16.05
CA SER A 362 -25.42 -16.03 17.15
C SER A 362 -26.34 -14.90 16.69
N ASN A 363 -25.93 -14.17 15.66
CA ASN A 363 -26.70 -13.15 14.95
C ASN A 363 -27.65 -13.75 13.89
N ASP A 364 -27.39 -14.94 13.33
CA ASP A 364 -28.31 -15.63 12.41
C ASP A 364 -29.77 -15.73 12.90
N TYR A 365 -30.71 -15.47 11.98
CA TYR A 365 -32.15 -15.68 12.21
C TYR A 365 -32.45 -17.17 12.19
N SER A 366 -32.13 -17.84 11.09
CA SER A 366 -32.54 -19.22 10.83
C SER A 366 -31.84 -20.27 11.69
N PHE A 367 -30.68 -19.96 12.28
CA PHE A 367 -29.91 -20.88 13.11
C PHE A 367 -30.70 -21.36 14.36
N THR A 368 -30.60 -22.66 14.66
CA THR A 368 -31.18 -23.31 15.85
C THR A 368 -30.27 -24.41 16.44
N ASP A 369 -28.96 -24.10 16.57
CA ASP A 369 -27.98 -24.73 17.48
C ASP A 369 -27.95 -26.27 17.65
N SER A 370 -28.48 -27.02 16.67
CA SER A 370 -28.73 -28.46 16.80
C SER A 370 -28.30 -29.27 15.58
N ASN A 371 -27.52 -30.32 15.84
CA ASN A 371 -27.17 -31.34 14.87
C ASN A 371 -28.30 -32.35 14.59
N SER A 372 -29.41 -32.25 15.32
CA SER A 372 -30.59 -33.11 15.13
C SER A 372 -31.58 -32.47 14.16
N SER A 373 -32.24 -33.28 13.32
CA SER A 373 -33.20 -32.77 12.35
C SER A 373 -34.49 -32.35 13.06
N VAL A 374 -34.69 -31.04 13.22
CA VAL A 374 -35.79 -30.42 13.96
C VAL A 374 -36.69 -29.61 13.04
N ALA A 375 -38.00 -29.62 13.30
CA ALA A 375 -38.94 -28.77 12.58
C ALA A 375 -38.80 -27.32 13.06
N THR A 376 -38.58 -26.38 12.14
CA THR A 376 -38.38 -24.95 12.45
C THR A 376 -39.28 -24.07 11.59
N THR A 377 -39.84 -23.00 12.17
CA THR A 377 -40.56 -21.95 11.44
C THR A 377 -39.61 -20.90 10.87
N LYS A 378 -38.37 -20.79 11.35
CA LYS A 378 -37.41 -19.76 10.94
C LYS A 378 -36.74 -19.99 9.57
N VAL A 379 -37.16 -21.02 8.86
CA VAL A 379 -36.73 -21.33 7.48
C VAL A 379 -38.02 -21.50 6.69
N THR A 380 -38.18 -20.71 5.63
CA THR A 380 -39.48 -20.58 4.94
C THR A 380 -39.56 -21.46 3.70
N ALA A 381 -40.78 -21.80 3.29
CA ALA A 381 -41.03 -22.44 2.00
C ALA A 381 -42.15 -21.72 1.24
N TYR A 382 -41.99 -21.61 -0.07
CA TYR A 382 -42.92 -20.98 -1.01
C TYR A 382 -43.35 -21.97 -2.08
N LEU A 383 -44.63 -22.01 -2.39
CA LEU A 383 -45.18 -22.77 -3.51
C LEU A 383 -45.92 -21.80 -4.44
N ASP A 384 -45.57 -21.77 -5.73
CA ASP A 384 -46.13 -20.80 -6.69
C ASP A 384 -46.02 -19.34 -6.19
N GLY A 385 -44.84 -19.00 -5.64
CA GLY A 385 -44.52 -17.68 -5.07
C GLY A 385 -45.22 -17.34 -3.74
N LYS A 386 -46.10 -18.19 -3.21
CA LYS A 386 -46.85 -17.94 -1.97
C LYS A 386 -46.20 -18.68 -0.80
N ARG A 387 -45.99 -18.01 0.34
CA ARG A 387 -45.42 -18.62 1.54
C ARG A 387 -46.39 -19.68 2.08
N VAL A 388 -45.93 -20.93 2.18
CA VAL A 388 -46.71 -22.08 2.67
C VAL A 388 -46.15 -22.67 3.97
N TRP A 389 -44.90 -22.38 4.31
CA TRP A 389 -44.30 -22.75 5.59
C TRP A 389 -43.40 -21.62 6.10
N GLY A 390 -43.36 -21.48 7.42
CA GLY A 390 -42.43 -20.61 8.14
C GLY A 390 -42.80 -19.12 8.17
N GLU A 391 -41.96 -18.41 8.92
CA GLU A 391 -42.02 -16.98 9.18
C GLU A 391 -40.73 -16.33 8.64
N GLU A 392 -40.85 -15.07 8.21
CA GLU A 392 -39.71 -14.29 7.74
C GLU A 392 -39.19 -13.41 8.87
N PRO A 393 -37.89 -13.07 8.89
CA PRO A 393 -37.34 -12.17 9.88
C PRO A 393 -37.99 -10.77 9.80
N GLU A 394 -38.11 -10.12 10.95
CA GLU A 394 -38.64 -8.75 11.06
C GLU A 394 -37.65 -7.75 10.45
N LEU A 395 -38.09 -7.01 9.44
CA LEU A 395 -37.25 -6.07 8.68
C LEU A 395 -36.98 -4.79 9.50
N LEU A 396 -35.81 -4.18 9.32
CA LEU A 396 -35.46 -2.91 9.95
C LEU A 396 -36.29 -1.75 9.35
N ASP A 397 -36.60 -0.76 10.19
CA ASP A 397 -37.25 0.50 9.78
C ASP A 397 -36.25 1.41 9.03
N MET A 398 -36.01 1.09 7.76
CA MET A 398 -35.08 1.80 6.88
C MET A 398 -35.50 1.66 5.40
N PRO A 399 -35.15 2.60 4.51
CA PRO A 399 -35.45 2.48 3.08
C PRO A 399 -34.75 1.28 2.44
N SER A 400 -35.34 0.70 1.40
CA SER A 400 -34.74 -0.43 0.68
C SER A 400 -33.53 -0.02 -0.16
N SER A 401 -32.53 -0.90 -0.25
CA SER A 401 -31.46 -0.78 -1.23
C SER A 401 -32.00 -0.97 -2.66
N PRO A 402 -31.35 -0.39 -3.68
CA PRO A 402 -31.86 -0.45 -5.05
C PRO A 402 -31.91 -1.88 -5.60
N THR A 403 -32.99 -2.20 -6.29
CA THR A 403 -33.20 -3.51 -6.92
C THR A 403 -33.20 -3.41 -8.44
N GLY A 404 -33.05 -4.55 -9.12
CA GLY A 404 -32.95 -4.59 -10.59
C GLY A 404 -31.72 -3.85 -11.13
N ILE A 405 -30.61 -3.83 -10.38
CA ILE A 405 -29.36 -3.22 -10.79
C ILE A 405 -28.80 -4.00 -11.99
N THR A 406 -28.53 -3.29 -13.08
CA THR A 406 -27.94 -3.82 -14.32
C THR A 406 -26.77 -2.95 -14.75
N ALA A 407 -25.80 -3.55 -15.44
CA ALA A 407 -24.65 -2.84 -16.00
C ALA A 407 -24.54 -3.06 -17.51
N SER A 408 -24.25 -1.98 -18.23
CA SER A 408 -23.89 -1.98 -19.64
C SER A 408 -22.42 -1.55 -19.78
N PRO A 409 -21.48 -2.48 -19.94
CA PRO A 409 -20.08 -2.15 -20.20
C PRO A 409 -19.86 -1.68 -21.64
N ALA A 410 -18.83 -0.85 -21.80
CA ALA A 410 -18.21 -0.45 -23.05
C ALA A 410 -16.68 -0.40 -22.83
N ASP A 411 -15.91 0.00 -23.84
CA ASP A 411 -14.44 -0.10 -23.83
C ASP A 411 -13.78 0.75 -22.73
N THR A 412 -14.34 1.94 -22.45
CA THR A 412 -13.81 2.89 -21.45
C THR A 412 -14.89 3.46 -20.51
N THR A 413 -16.10 2.86 -20.51
CA THR A 413 -17.20 3.27 -19.62
C THR A 413 -18.03 2.07 -19.17
N ILE A 414 -18.65 2.17 -18.00
CA ILE A 414 -19.68 1.22 -17.54
C ILE A 414 -20.87 2.04 -17.06
N THR A 415 -22.05 1.78 -17.63
CA THR A 415 -23.30 2.43 -17.20
C THR A 415 -24.13 1.48 -16.36
N LEU A 416 -24.33 1.82 -15.10
CA LEU A 416 -25.29 1.20 -14.19
C LEU A 416 -26.68 1.81 -14.37
N SER A 417 -27.72 1.00 -14.18
CA SER A 417 -29.10 1.47 -13.97
C SER A 417 -29.87 0.55 -13.02
N TRP A 418 -30.82 1.10 -12.28
CA TRP A 418 -31.62 0.39 -11.27
C TRP A 418 -33.07 0.87 -11.23
N GLN A 419 -33.92 0.18 -10.48
CA GLN A 419 -35.30 0.60 -10.25
C GLN A 419 -35.38 1.72 -9.19
N PRO A 420 -36.29 2.70 -9.33
CA PRO A 420 -36.49 3.74 -8.32
C PRO A 420 -37.02 3.14 -7.02
N VAL A 421 -36.46 3.61 -5.89
CA VAL A 421 -36.95 3.32 -4.54
C VAL A 421 -37.85 4.48 -4.09
N ASP A 422 -38.98 4.16 -3.44
CA ASP A 422 -39.91 5.17 -2.94
C ASP A 422 -39.30 6.01 -1.81
N GLY A 423 -39.67 7.28 -1.73
CA GLY A 423 -39.10 8.25 -0.76
C GLY A 423 -37.62 8.62 -0.97
N ALA A 424 -36.94 8.07 -1.99
CA ALA A 424 -35.55 8.41 -2.29
C ALA A 424 -35.38 9.86 -2.75
N VAL A 425 -34.37 10.56 -2.22
CA VAL A 425 -33.95 11.90 -2.68
C VAL A 425 -32.69 11.83 -3.54
N SER A 426 -31.82 10.86 -3.27
CA SER A 426 -30.61 10.55 -4.03
C SER A 426 -30.20 9.08 -3.81
N TYR A 427 -29.17 8.65 -4.52
CA TYR A 427 -28.51 7.36 -4.32
C TYR A 427 -27.01 7.59 -4.16
N VAL A 428 -26.31 6.71 -3.46
CA VAL A 428 -24.84 6.68 -3.43
C VAL A 428 -24.37 5.41 -4.14
N VAL A 429 -23.49 5.56 -5.12
CA VAL A 429 -22.81 4.46 -5.82
C VAL A 429 -21.37 4.39 -5.29
N LYS A 430 -20.99 3.29 -4.64
CA LYS A 430 -19.59 2.95 -4.33
C LYS A 430 -19.01 2.26 -5.56
N ALA A 431 -18.25 2.99 -6.37
CA ALA A 431 -17.57 2.50 -7.58
C ALA A 431 -16.07 2.35 -7.29
N ASP A 432 -15.53 1.15 -7.43
CA ASP A 432 -14.10 0.85 -7.20
C ASP A 432 -13.60 1.35 -5.82
N GLY A 433 -14.46 1.20 -4.81
CA GLY A 433 -14.25 1.70 -3.45
C GLY A 433 -14.77 3.12 -3.20
N ILE A 434 -14.84 3.98 -4.22
CA ILE A 434 -15.10 5.42 -4.12
C ILE A 434 -16.61 5.74 -4.16
N PRO A 435 -17.16 6.52 -3.21
CA PRO A 435 -18.57 6.89 -3.20
C PRO A 435 -18.88 8.10 -4.10
N HIS A 436 -19.91 7.98 -4.94
CA HIS A 436 -20.48 9.05 -5.76
C HIS A 436 -21.98 9.22 -5.47
N GLU A 437 -22.44 10.43 -5.13
CA GLU A 437 -23.87 10.72 -4.94
C GLU A 437 -24.53 11.12 -6.28
N VAL A 438 -25.70 10.55 -6.58
CA VAL A 438 -26.44 10.75 -7.83
C VAL A 438 -27.94 10.95 -7.59
N ASN A 439 -28.53 11.91 -8.32
CA ASN A 439 -29.93 12.33 -8.16
C ASN A 439 -30.91 11.58 -9.09
N GLY A 440 -30.57 10.35 -9.48
CA GLY A 440 -31.34 9.55 -10.45
C GLY A 440 -30.90 8.09 -10.46
N THR A 441 -31.65 7.24 -11.17
CA THR A 441 -31.50 5.77 -11.11
C THR A 441 -30.48 5.19 -12.08
N SER A 442 -29.42 5.95 -12.37
CA SER A 442 -28.35 5.56 -13.29
C SER A 442 -27.04 6.27 -13.00
N PHE A 443 -25.92 5.60 -13.21
CA PHE A 443 -24.57 6.14 -13.06
C PHE A 443 -23.66 5.60 -14.16
N THR A 444 -22.91 6.48 -14.83
CA THR A 444 -21.91 6.06 -15.83
C THR A 444 -20.51 6.34 -15.29
N HIS A 445 -19.79 5.28 -14.90
CA HIS A 445 -18.36 5.36 -14.65
C HIS A 445 -17.65 5.55 -16.01
N LYS A 446 -16.73 6.51 -16.12
CA LYS A 446 -16.09 6.93 -17.39
C LYS A 446 -14.57 6.94 -17.27
N TRP A 447 -13.92 6.93 -18.44
CA TRP A 447 -12.45 7.00 -18.59
C TRP A 447 -11.73 5.76 -18.04
N LEU A 448 -12.44 4.64 -17.94
CA LEU A 448 -11.94 3.35 -17.49
C LEU A 448 -10.88 2.79 -18.47
N ARG A 449 -10.11 1.82 -18.01
CA ARG A 449 -9.19 1.04 -18.85
C ARG A 449 -10.00 0.01 -19.67
N THR A 450 -9.44 -0.45 -20.79
CA THR A 450 -10.05 -1.51 -21.62
C THR A 450 -9.77 -2.88 -21.01
N GLY A 451 -10.77 -3.75 -20.94
CA GLY A 451 -10.65 -5.07 -20.34
C GLY A 451 -10.41 -5.13 -18.82
N SER A 452 -10.45 -4.02 -18.09
CA SER A 452 -10.35 -3.99 -16.63
C SER A 452 -11.66 -4.39 -15.95
N ARG A 453 -11.58 -4.86 -14.71
CA ARG A 453 -12.75 -5.19 -13.87
C ARG A 453 -12.99 -4.07 -12.87
N HIS A 454 -14.27 -3.81 -12.65
CA HIS A 454 -14.76 -2.74 -11.79
C HIS A 454 -15.83 -3.25 -10.83
N THR A 455 -15.85 -2.72 -9.62
CA THR A 455 -16.75 -3.15 -8.53
C THR A 455 -17.74 -2.05 -8.17
N TYR A 456 -19.00 -2.44 -7.96
CA TYR A 456 -20.09 -1.50 -7.69
C TYR A 456 -21.00 -1.99 -6.55
N LYS A 457 -21.33 -1.09 -5.62
CA LYS A 457 -22.47 -1.20 -4.71
C LYS A 457 -23.32 0.08 -4.80
N VAL A 458 -24.63 -0.02 -4.63
CA VAL A 458 -25.53 1.16 -4.61
C VAL A 458 -26.39 1.14 -3.35
N LYS A 459 -26.58 2.30 -2.71
CA LYS A 459 -27.55 2.49 -1.62
C LYS A 459 -28.48 3.68 -1.89
N THR A 460 -29.68 3.62 -1.33
CA THR A 460 -30.69 4.67 -1.36
C THR A 460 -30.45 5.66 -0.23
N LYS A 461 -30.72 6.94 -0.48
CA LYS A 461 -30.70 8.01 0.52
C LYS A 461 -32.03 8.76 0.47
N THR A 462 -32.69 8.91 1.62
CA THR A 462 -33.93 9.69 1.79
C THR A 462 -33.62 11.00 2.51
N ALA A 463 -34.64 11.78 2.86
CA ALA A 463 -34.47 13.01 3.63
C ALA A 463 -33.99 12.79 5.08
N SER A 464 -34.04 11.55 5.60
CA SER A 464 -33.78 11.24 7.03
C SER A 464 -33.04 9.92 7.28
N GLN A 465 -32.88 9.05 6.29
CA GLN A 465 -32.29 7.71 6.43
C GLN A 465 -31.52 7.31 5.17
N GLU A 466 -30.67 6.28 5.29
CA GLU A 466 -30.03 5.60 4.16
C GLU A 466 -30.35 4.10 4.22
N SER A 467 -30.30 3.42 3.08
CA SER A 467 -30.43 1.96 3.03
C SER A 467 -29.12 1.26 3.36
N ALA A 468 -29.19 -0.05 3.59
CA ALA A 468 -28.03 -0.92 3.41
C ALA A 468 -27.50 -0.82 1.96
N TRP A 469 -26.28 -1.30 1.73
CA TRP A 469 -25.78 -1.42 0.36
C TRP A 469 -26.50 -2.53 -0.41
N SER A 470 -26.52 -2.43 -1.73
CA SER A 470 -26.79 -3.57 -2.59
C SER A 470 -25.72 -4.66 -2.42
N GLY A 471 -26.03 -5.88 -2.88
CA GLY A 471 -24.99 -6.88 -3.16
C GLY A 471 -23.93 -6.32 -4.12
N LEU A 472 -22.71 -6.86 -4.03
CA LEU A 472 -21.56 -6.46 -4.83
C LEU A 472 -21.76 -6.87 -6.30
N LEU A 473 -21.65 -5.91 -7.22
CA LEU A 473 -21.72 -6.12 -8.66
C LEU A 473 -20.34 -5.90 -9.30
N THR A 474 -19.76 -6.95 -9.86
CA THR A 474 -18.47 -6.89 -10.58
C THR A 474 -18.69 -6.94 -12.08
N VAL A 475 -18.06 -6.03 -12.83
CA VAL A 475 -18.28 -5.84 -14.28
C VAL A 475 -16.93 -5.63 -14.98
N LYS A 476 -16.71 -6.25 -16.15
CA LYS A 476 -15.51 -6.04 -16.98
C LYS A 476 -15.82 -5.07 -18.12
N THR A 477 -14.93 -4.11 -18.41
CA THR A 477 -15.02 -3.29 -19.63
C THR A 477 -14.80 -4.13 -20.89
N THR A 478 -15.32 -3.66 -22.03
CA THR A 478 -15.08 -4.32 -23.32
C THR A 478 -13.73 -3.89 -23.93
N GLY A 479 -13.50 -4.18 -25.21
CA GLY A 479 -12.25 -3.91 -25.89
C GLY A 479 -11.24 -5.06 -25.76
N GLU A 480 -9.98 -4.78 -26.08
CA GLU A 480 -8.91 -5.78 -26.14
C GLU A 480 -8.65 -6.43 -24.77
N GLN A 481 -8.70 -7.76 -24.73
CA GLN A 481 -8.63 -8.55 -23.50
C GLN A 481 -7.17 -8.95 -23.19
N VAL A 482 -6.34 -7.96 -22.87
CA VAL A 482 -4.97 -8.21 -22.39
C VAL A 482 -5.02 -8.68 -20.94
N ILE A 483 -4.73 -9.96 -20.68
CA ILE A 483 -4.45 -10.43 -19.33
C ILE A 483 -2.99 -10.02 -19.01
N PRO A 484 -2.75 -9.20 -17.96
CA PRO A 484 -1.40 -8.78 -17.61
C PRO A 484 -0.51 -9.96 -17.21
N ALA A 485 0.81 -9.74 -17.27
CA ALA A 485 1.76 -10.70 -16.72
C ALA A 485 1.60 -10.83 -15.18
N PRO A 486 1.83 -12.02 -14.60
CA PRO A 486 1.85 -12.22 -13.15
C PRO A 486 2.72 -11.19 -12.41
N VAL A 487 2.18 -10.63 -11.33
CA VAL A 487 2.84 -9.55 -10.56
C VAL A 487 3.80 -10.11 -9.50
N ASN A 488 4.58 -9.22 -8.89
CA ASN A 488 5.28 -9.45 -7.62
C ASN A 488 6.11 -10.76 -7.62
N LEU A 489 6.75 -11.07 -8.75
CA LEU A 489 7.56 -12.27 -8.97
C LEU A 489 8.77 -12.27 -8.01
N ARG A 490 8.90 -13.30 -7.19
CA ARG A 490 10.02 -13.51 -6.25
C ARG A 490 10.75 -14.80 -6.54
N VAL A 491 12.01 -14.83 -6.13
CA VAL A 491 12.85 -16.02 -6.16
C VAL A 491 13.48 -16.22 -4.78
N THR A 492 13.43 -17.45 -4.27
CA THR A 492 14.33 -17.91 -3.21
C THR A 492 15.23 -19.01 -3.79
N LYS A 493 16.53 -18.95 -3.50
CA LYS A 493 17.53 -19.82 -4.10
C LYS A 493 18.51 -20.37 -3.07
N THR A 494 18.92 -21.61 -3.27
CA THR A 494 20.05 -22.25 -2.57
C THR A 494 21.15 -22.55 -3.59
N ASP A 495 22.14 -23.35 -3.19
CA ASP A 495 23.16 -23.94 -4.06
C ASP A 495 22.59 -25.03 -5.01
N THR A 496 21.40 -25.55 -4.69
CA THR A 496 20.82 -26.79 -5.23
C THR A 496 19.36 -26.65 -5.68
N SER A 497 18.72 -25.50 -5.43
CA SER A 497 17.36 -25.21 -5.89
C SER A 497 17.11 -23.73 -6.17
N ILE A 498 16.10 -23.47 -7.02
CA ILE A 498 15.53 -22.16 -7.30
C ILE A 498 14.01 -22.30 -7.21
N LYS A 499 13.37 -21.59 -6.27
CA LYS A 499 11.92 -21.54 -6.12
C LYS A 499 11.41 -20.17 -6.51
N LEU A 500 10.36 -20.14 -7.34
CA LEU A 500 9.67 -18.93 -7.76
C LEU A 500 8.30 -18.84 -7.08
N THR A 501 7.85 -17.62 -6.77
CA THR A 501 6.47 -17.31 -6.35
C THR A 501 5.99 -16.04 -7.05
N TRP A 502 4.68 -15.88 -7.28
CA TRP A 502 4.11 -14.71 -7.94
C TRP A 502 2.70 -14.36 -7.45
N GLY A 503 2.32 -13.10 -7.61
CA GLY A 503 0.94 -12.65 -7.46
C GLY A 503 0.10 -12.96 -8.71
N ALA A 504 -1.22 -12.95 -8.56
CA ALA A 504 -2.10 -12.92 -9.72
C ALA A 504 -2.03 -11.52 -10.38
N PRO A 505 -2.10 -11.39 -11.71
CA PRO A 505 -2.32 -10.10 -12.34
C PRO A 505 -3.61 -9.43 -11.82
N PRO A 506 -3.65 -8.09 -11.72
CA PRO A 506 -4.88 -7.37 -11.38
C PRO A 506 -5.98 -7.64 -12.41
N ASP A 507 -7.23 -7.39 -12.02
CA ASP A 507 -8.42 -7.40 -12.88
C ASP A 507 -8.77 -8.73 -13.58
N ALA A 508 -8.06 -9.83 -13.32
CA ALA A 508 -8.17 -11.06 -14.09
C ALA A 508 -8.72 -12.26 -13.29
N GLU A 509 -9.67 -13.00 -13.88
CA GLU A 509 -10.27 -14.19 -13.27
C GLU A 509 -9.46 -15.43 -13.65
N ILE A 510 -8.29 -15.57 -13.01
CA ILE A 510 -7.28 -16.53 -13.42
C ILE A 510 -7.73 -17.97 -13.17
N THR A 511 -7.84 -18.73 -14.27
CA THR A 511 -8.16 -20.16 -14.29
C THR A 511 -6.89 -21.03 -14.31
N GLY A 512 -5.70 -20.44 -14.46
CA GLY A 512 -4.42 -21.11 -14.27
C GLY A 512 -3.21 -20.28 -14.74
N TYR A 513 -2.01 -20.85 -14.63
CA TYR A 513 -0.74 -20.28 -15.09
C TYR A 513 -0.01 -21.26 -15.99
N ASP A 514 0.82 -20.73 -16.90
CA ASP A 514 1.91 -21.51 -17.51
C ASP A 514 3.24 -20.96 -16.97
N ILE A 515 4.22 -21.83 -16.77
CA ILE A 515 5.61 -21.46 -16.51
C ILE A 515 6.52 -22.04 -17.61
N GLU A 516 7.37 -21.20 -18.17
CA GLU A 516 8.49 -21.65 -19.00
C GLU A 516 9.72 -21.81 -18.11
N VAL A 517 10.40 -22.96 -18.23
CA VAL A 517 11.62 -23.30 -17.49
C VAL A 517 12.63 -23.81 -18.50
N ASP A 518 13.75 -23.10 -18.67
CA ASP A 518 14.81 -23.42 -19.64
C ASP A 518 14.28 -23.68 -21.07
N GLY A 519 13.37 -22.79 -21.50
CA GLY A 519 12.69 -22.84 -22.80
C GLY A 519 11.58 -23.89 -22.91
N GLN A 520 11.26 -24.64 -21.85
CA GLN A 520 10.19 -25.64 -21.83
C GLN A 520 8.96 -25.12 -21.08
N VAL A 521 7.85 -24.93 -21.78
CA VAL A 521 6.56 -24.50 -21.21
C VAL A 521 5.87 -25.67 -20.50
N LYS A 522 5.37 -25.41 -19.29
CA LYS A 522 4.64 -26.34 -18.43
C LYS A 522 3.36 -25.67 -17.94
N ASP A 523 2.26 -26.41 -17.88
CA ASP A 523 1.04 -25.97 -17.19
C ASP A 523 1.27 -26.06 -15.67
N ASN A 524 1.09 -24.96 -14.95
CA ASN A 524 1.28 -24.89 -13.49
C ASN A 524 -0.06 -24.96 -12.73
N GLY A 525 -1.19 -25.17 -13.42
CA GLY A 525 -2.53 -25.15 -12.82
C GLY A 525 -2.80 -23.79 -12.16
N LEU A 526 -3.49 -23.79 -11.01
CA LEU A 526 -3.72 -22.58 -10.22
C LEU A 526 -2.57 -22.22 -9.25
N GLU A 527 -1.50 -23.02 -9.22
CA GLU A 527 -0.39 -22.81 -8.29
C GLU A 527 0.37 -21.52 -8.61
N LYS A 528 0.57 -20.70 -7.57
CA LYS A 528 1.29 -19.42 -7.60
C LYS A 528 2.78 -19.56 -7.27
N SER A 529 3.31 -20.77 -7.40
CA SER A 529 4.71 -21.07 -7.15
C SER A 529 5.20 -22.24 -7.99
N TYR A 530 6.51 -22.31 -8.18
CA TYR A 530 7.19 -23.43 -8.84
C TYR A 530 8.56 -23.65 -8.17
N ALA A 531 8.97 -24.89 -7.99
CA ALA A 531 10.29 -25.25 -7.45
C ALA A 531 11.11 -26.01 -8.50
N HIS A 532 12.33 -25.55 -8.73
CA HIS A 532 13.35 -26.24 -9.52
C HIS A 532 14.41 -26.78 -8.56
N GLU A 533 14.53 -28.10 -8.47
CA GLU A 533 15.38 -28.79 -7.48
C GLU A 533 16.43 -29.67 -8.18
N ASN A 534 17.44 -30.12 -7.41
CA ASN A 534 18.55 -30.96 -7.88
C ASN A 534 19.47 -30.26 -8.89
N LEU A 535 19.61 -28.94 -8.73
CA LEU A 535 20.50 -28.08 -9.51
C LEU A 535 21.93 -28.15 -8.97
N ALA A 536 22.90 -27.65 -9.74
CA ALA A 536 24.31 -27.61 -9.34
C ALA A 536 24.69 -26.22 -8.77
N PRO A 537 25.65 -26.09 -7.83
CA PRO A 537 26.07 -24.78 -7.29
C PRO A 537 26.67 -23.84 -8.34
N GLY A 538 26.07 -22.65 -8.50
CA GLY A 538 26.40 -21.68 -9.55
C GLY A 538 25.87 -22.04 -10.95
N SER A 539 24.86 -22.91 -11.07
CA SER A 539 24.20 -23.19 -12.36
C SER A 539 23.15 -22.14 -12.69
N VAL A 540 23.08 -21.75 -13.97
CA VAL A 540 22.23 -20.67 -14.48
C VAL A 540 21.01 -21.26 -15.18
N HIS A 541 19.84 -20.75 -14.83
CA HIS A 541 18.54 -21.17 -15.32
C HIS A 541 17.68 -19.97 -15.74
N THR A 542 16.68 -20.22 -16.57
CA THR A 542 15.79 -19.21 -17.15
C THR A 542 14.32 -19.53 -16.93
N TYR A 543 13.54 -18.50 -16.60
CA TYR A 543 12.15 -18.62 -16.17
C TYR A 543 11.29 -17.49 -16.72
N ARG A 544 10.02 -17.79 -17.00
CA ARG A 544 8.96 -16.77 -17.12
C ARG A 544 7.59 -17.39 -16.87
N VAL A 545 6.63 -16.59 -16.41
CA VAL A 545 5.28 -17.04 -16.05
C VAL A 545 4.24 -16.24 -16.83
N ARG A 546 3.13 -16.85 -17.22
CA ARG A 546 1.93 -16.13 -17.69
C ARG A 546 0.68 -16.65 -17.00
N ALA A 547 -0.35 -15.81 -16.90
CA ALA A 547 -1.66 -16.21 -16.40
C ALA A 547 -2.62 -16.60 -17.55
N LYS A 548 -3.72 -17.29 -17.24
CA LYS A 548 -4.73 -17.78 -18.18
C LYS A 548 -6.14 -17.45 -17.68
N GLU A 549 -7.01 -16.97 -18.56
CA GLU A 549 -8.46 -16.78 -18.32
C GLU A 549 -9.22 -17.66 -19.32
N ASN A 550 -9.59 -18.87 -18.87
CA ASN A 550 -10.08 -19.97 -19.70
C ASN A 550 -9.07 -20.35 -20.81
N ALA A 551 -9.42 -20.12 -22.08
CA ALA A 551 -8.56 -20.37 -23.23
C ALA A 551 -7.67 -19.16 -23.61
N THR A 552 -7.90 -17.99 -23.00
CA THR A 552 -7.12 -16.78 -23.26
C THR A 552 -5.81 -16.86 -22.49
N LEU A 553 -4.69 -16.71 -23.21
CA LEU A 553 -3.34 -16.72 -22.66
C LEU A 553 -2.87 -15.28 -22.44
N GLY A 554 -2.39 -14.97 -21.24
CA GLY A 554 -1.87 -13.65 -20.90
C GLY A 554 -0.45 -13.39 -21.38
N ALA A 555 0.01 -12.17 -21.14
CA ALA A 555 1.40 -11.80 -21.32
C ALA A 555 2.32 -12.67 -20.44
N TRP A 556 3.49 -13.02 -20.98
CA TRP A 556 4.58 -13.54 -20.17
C TRP A 556 5.20 -12.41 -19.34
N THR A 557 5.70 -12.74 -18.14
CA THR A 557 6.74 -11.92 -17.51
C THR A 557 7.97 -11.85 -18.42
N GLU A 558 8.80 -10.83 -18.22
CA GLU A 558 10.15 -10.79 -18.77
C GLU A 558 10.94 -12.08 -18.45
N LEU A 559 11.91 -12.41 -19.33
CA LEU A 559 12.68 -13.64 -19.21
C LEU A 559 13.73 -13.52 -18.09
N LEU A 560 13.35 -14.01 -16.91
CA LEU A 560 14.17 -13.99 -15.71
C LEU A 560 15.30 -15.02 -15.80
N THR A 561 16.55 -14.54 -15.77
CA THR A 561 17.75 -15.37 -15.65
C THR A 561 18.21 -15.37 -14.20
N GLN A 562 18.49 -16.55 -13.62
CA GLN A 562 18.91 -16.71 -12.22
C GLN A 562 19.93 -17.85 -12.06
N ASN A 563 20.96 -17.61 -11.25
CA ASN A 563 21.92 -18.63 -10.80
C ASN A 563 21.52 -19.19 -9.43
N THR A 564 21.84 -20.46 -9.15
CA THR A 564 21.95 -20.97 -7.77
C THR A 564 23.10 -20.28 -7.03
N THR A 565 23.04 -20.24 -5.70
CA THR A 565 24.05 -19.56 -4.89
C THR A 565 25.38 -20.32 -4.86
N LYS A 566 26.48 -19.58 -4.81
CA LYS A 566 27.84 -20.11 -4.69
C LYS A 566 28.73 -19.08 -4.00
N THR A 567 29.43 -19.47 -2.94
CA THR A 567 30.36 -18.60 -2.23
C THR A 567 31.80 -18.91 -2.66
N PRO A 568 32.54 -17.97 -3.27
CA PRO A 568 33.96 -18.15 -3.55
C PRO A 568 34.80 -18.37 -2.29
N THR A 569 35.74 -19.32 -2.35
CA THR A 569 36.74 -19.59 -1.29
C THR A 569 38.18 -19.34 -1.79
N GLY A 570 38.32 -18.53 -2.83
CA GLY A 570 39.53 -18.30 -3.61
C GLY A 570 39.18 -17.59 -4.93
N ALA A 571 40.16 -17.43 -5.82
CA ALA A 571 39.91 -16.99 -7.19
C ALA A 571 38.83 -17.86 -7.85
N PHE A 572 37.89 -17.23 -8.57
CA PHE A 572 36.65 -17.88 -9.01
C PHE A 572 36.32 -17.58 -10.47
N ASP A 573 35.84 -18.62 -11.17
CA ASP A 573 35.47 -18.51 -12.57
C ASP A 573 34.00 -18.08 -12.73
N VAL A 574 33.78 -17.09 -13.60
CA VAL A 574 32.46 -16.55 -13.95
C VAL A 574 32.27 -16.63 -15.46
N ARG A 575 31.13 -17.16 -15.90
CA ARG A 575 30.76 -17.16 -17.32
C ARG A 575 29.98 -15.88 -17.63
N ILE A 576 30.43 -15.14 -18.64
CA ILE A 576 29.75 -13.97 -19.18
C ILE A 576 29.28 -14.32 -20.59
N ASP A 577 27.96 -14.37 -20.79
CA ASP A 577 27.36 -14.64 -22.08
C ASP A 577 26.77 -13.35 -22.64
N VAL A 578 27.19 -12.99 -23.86
CA VAL A 578 26.75 -11.79 -24.57
C VAL A 578 26.15 -12.23 -25.91
N ASP A 579 25.09 -11.56 -26.35
CA ASP A 579 24.56 -11.72 -27.70
C ASP A 579 24.19 -10.36 -28.29
N THR A 580 25.01 -9.87 -29.22
CA THR A 580 24.79 -8.54 -29.82
C THR A 580 23.50 -8.48 -30.62
N SER A 581 22.94 -9.60 -31.06
CA SER A 581 21.70 -9.65 -31.84
C SER A 581 20.43 -9.61 -30.97
N LYS A 582 20.55 -9.78 -29.64
CA LYS A 582 19.41 -9.90 -28.72
C LYS A 582 19.25 -8.69 -27.80
N ASP A 583 18.03 -8.55 -27.29
CA ASP A 583 17.60 -7.61 -26.26
C ASP A 583 17.88 -6.12 -26.59
N ARG A 584 18.04 -5.78 -27.88
CA ARG A 584 18.35 -4.42 -28.35
C ARG A 584 17.25 -3.42 -28.03
N ALA A 585 17.62 -2.37 -27.31
CA ALA A 585 16.83 -1.17 -27.10
C ALA A 585 17.77 0.04 -26.93
N PRO A 586 17.32 1.28 -27.19
CA PRO A 586 18.11 2.47 -26.89
C PRO A 586 18.33 2.59 -25.38
N ILE A 587 19.54 2.92 -24.98
CA ILE A 587 19.88 3.45 -23.66
C ILE A 587 19.56 4.94 -23.70
N SER A 588 18.73 5.42 -22.79
CA SER A 588 18.47 6.87 -22.73
C SER A 588 19.76 7.59 -22.31
N PRO A 589 20.23 8.61 -23.05
CA PRO A 589 21.46 9.31 -22.67
C PRO A 589 21.32 10.01 -21.32
N TYR A 590 20.11 10.37 -20.91
CA TYR A 590 19.84 11.21 -19.72
C TYR A 590 19.93 10.47 -18.37
N ILE A 591 20.36 9.20 -18.35
CA ILE A 591 20.68 8.48 -17.10
C ILE A 591 22.04 8.89 -16.52
N TYR A 592 22.88 9.55 -17.30
CA TYR A 592 24.20 10.06 -16.89
C TYR A 592 24.11 11.55 -16.46
N GLY A 593 23.18 11.84 -15.54
CA GLY A 593 22.89 13.19 -15.08
C GLY A 593 23.27 13.48 -13.63
N THR A 594 23.15 14.74 -13.25
CA THR A 594 23.40 15.24 -11.88
C THR A 594 22.50 16.40 -11.48
N ASN A 595 22.35 16.62 -10.18
CA ASN A 595 21.88 17.88 -9.61
C ASN A 595 23.07 18.84 -9.44
N ASP A 596 24.14 18.38 -8.78
CA ASP A 596 25.37 19.14 -8.53
C ASP A 596 26.46 18.79 -9.54
N ASP A 597 27.09 19.79 -10.16
CA ASP A 597 28.28 19.55 -10.98
C ASP A 597 29.48 19.20 -10.08
N LEU A 598 30.19 18.12 -10.42
CA LEU A 598 31.33 17.61 -9.63
C LEU A 598 32.67 18.18 -10.07
N THR A 599 33.22 17.73 -11.20
CA THR A 599 34.54 18.17 -11.72
C THR A 599 34.47 18.70 -13.15
N ASP A 600 33.28 18.74 -13.73
CA ASP A 600 33.00 19.01 -15.16
C ASP A 600 33.69 18.00 -16.12
N THR A 601 34.28 16.91 -15.61
CA THR A 601 34.90 15.84 -16.40
C THR A 601 33.98 14.65 -16.66
N GLU A 602 32.85 14.57 -15.97
CA GLU A 602 31.85 13.47 -16.02
C GLU A 602 30.98 13.47 -17.30
N LYS A 603 31.03 14.56 -18.07
CA LYS A 603 30.30 14.78 -19.34
C LYS A 603 28.78 14.59 -19.21
N TRP A 604 28.20 15.24 -18.19
CA TRP A 604 26.77 15.26 -17.88
C TRP A 604 25.89 15.44 -19.13
N THR A 605 24.94 14.54 -19.31
CA THR A 605 24.00 14.53 -20.44
C THR A 605 22.64 15.13 -20.07
N SER A 606 22.36 15.25 -18.77
CA SER A 606 21.16 15.82 -18.16
C SER A 606 21.55 16.49 -16.85
N ARG A 607 20.92 17.62 -16.54
CA ARG A 607 21.16 18.37 -15.30
C ARG A 607 19.82 18.89 -14.77
N ARG A 608 19.58 18.69 -13.47
CA ARG A 608 18.38 19.13 -12.74
C ARG A 608 18.65 20.33 -11.85
N VAL A 609 17.79 21.35 -11.91
CA VAL A 609 17.72 22.43 -10.92
C VAL A 609 16.42 22.28 -10.11
N GLY A 610 16.55 21.68 -8.93
CA GLY A 610 15.47 21.26 -8.04
C GLY A 610 15.92 21.18 -6.58
N GLY A 611 15.35 20.26 -5.80
CA GLY A 611 15.59 20.15 -4.35
C GLY A 611 14.83 21.19 -3.52
N ASN A 612 14.87 21.07 -2.19
CA ASN A 612 14.17 21.93 -1.20
C ASN A 612 14.25 23.45 -1.51
N ARG A 613 15.41 23.94 -1.95
CA ARG A 613 15.63 25.37 -2.26
C ARG A 613 14.76 25.88 -3.41
N LEU A 614 14.26 25.01 -4.30
CA LEU A 614 13.42 25.40 -5.45
C LEU A 614 11.92 25.44 -5.12
N THR A 615 11.42 24.65 -4.16
CA THR A 615 10.01 24.67 -3.70
C THR A 615 9.49 26.08 -3.33
N THR A 616 10.39 26.96 -2.85
CA THR A 616 10.06 28.33 -2.43
C THR A 616 10.66 29.42 -3.33
N TYR A 617 11.28 29.05 -4.46
CA TYR A 617 11.94 30.00 -5.35
C TYR A 617 10.93 30.91 -6.06
N ASN A 618 11.12 32.22 -5.92
CA ASN A 618 10.36 33.23 -6.64
C ASN A 618 11.20 33.70 -7.84
N TRP A 619 10.76 33.37 -9.06
CA TRP A 619 11.49 33.73 -10.28
C TRP A 619 11.56 35.24 -10.54
N GLU A 620 10.64 36.04 -10.00
CA GLU A 620 10.56 37.48 -10.30
C GLU A 620 11.64 38.29 -9.56
N ASN A 621 11.89 37.95 -8.30
CA ASN A 621 12.85 38.63 -7.43
C ASN A 621 14.12 37.78 -7.15
N ASN A 622 14.11 36.50 -7.54
CA ASN A 622 15.09 35.45 -7.28
C ASN A 622 15.35 35.08 -5.80
N ALA A 623 14.42 35.40 -4.90
CA ALA A 623 14.47 34.94 -3.53
C ALA A 623 14.08 33.46 -3.42
N SER A 624 14.60 32.78 -2.40
CA SER A 624 14.32 31.39 -2.04
C SER A 624 14.44 31.25 -0.52
N ASN A 625 13.73 30.29 0.08
CA ASN A 625 13.87 29.96 1.50
C ASN A 625 14.59 28.60 1.66
N SER A 626 15.44 28.47 2.67
CA SER A 626 16.19 27.25 2.93
C SER A 626 15.38 26.09 3.53
N GLY A 627 14.15 26.32 3.97
CA GLY A 627 13.39 25.30 4.68
C GLY A 627 14.10 24.83 5.95
N ALA A 628 13.96 23.56 6.32
CA ALA A 628 14.65 22.99 7.48
C ALA A 628 16.18 23.05 7.37
N ASP A 629 16.74 22.95 6.16
CA ASP A 629 18.19 22.79 5.88
C ASP A 629 19.06 23.88 6.50
N GLU A 630 18.57 25.13 6.51
CA GLU A 630 19.30 26.29 7.06
C GLU A 630 18.37 27.19 7.88
N ASN A 631 17.57 26.60 8.79
CA ASN A 631 16.69 27.29 9.74
C ASN A 631 15.71 28.31 9.11
N TYR A 632 15.14 27.99 7.95
CA TYR A 632 14.10 28.73 7.25
C TYR A 632 14.52 30.16 6.87
N HIS A 633 15.74 30.31 6.37
CA HIS A 633 16.36 31.56 5.94
C HIS A 633 15.95 31.94 4.51
N SER A 634 15.33 33.11 4.31
CA SER A 634 15.01 33.64 2.97
C SER A 634 16.16 34.49 2.42
N ASP A 635 16.72 34.11 1.28
CA ASP A 635 17.88 34.75 0.65
C ASP A 635 17.91 34.51 -0.89
N TYR A 636 19.01 34.90 -1.55
CA TYR A 636 19.19 34.75 -3.00
C TYR A 636 20.01 33.51 -3.43
N TYR A 637 20.13 32.47 -2.57
CA TYR A 637 20.99 31.29 -2.81
C TYR A 637 20.83 30.70 -4.22
N VAL A 638 19.59 30.54 -4.70
CA VAL A 638 19.30 29.95 -6.03
C VAL A 638 19.90 30.78 -7.18
N ALA A 639 19.92 32.11 -7.08
CA ALA A 639 20.58 32.97 -8.08
C ALA A 639 22.11 32.90 -8.02
N HIS A 640 22.67 32.74 -6.82
CA HIS A 640 24.12 32.66 -6.65
C HIS A 640 24.69 31.30 -7.06
N TYR A 641 24.10 30.22 -6.56
CA TYR A 641 24.56 28.86 -6.75
C TYR A 641 24.27 28.35 -8.17
N TYR A 642 22.98 28.33 -8.56
CA TYR A 642 22.57 27.83 -9.88
C TYR A 642 22.66 28.90 -10.97
N GLY A 643 22.34 30.16 -10.64
CA GLY A 643 22.37 31.27 -11.60
C GLY A 643 23.76 31.85 -11.89
N GLY A 644 24.78 31.52 -11.09
CA GLY A 644 26.15 32.01 -11.24
C GLY A 644 26.36 33.49 -10.88
N VAL A 645 25.39 34.13 -10.22
CA VAL A 645 25.51 35.54 -9.78
C VAL A 645 26.52 35.65 -8.62
N PRO A 646 27.54 36.52 -8.68
CA PRO A 646 28.52 36.65 -7.59
C PRO A 646 27.86 36.92 -6.24
N TRP A 647 28.31 36.25 -5.17
CA TRP A 647 27.80 36.43 -3.80
C TRP A 647 27.93 37.88 -3.25
N SER A 648 28.70 38.74 -3.92
CA SER A 648 28.84 40.17 -3.64
C SER A 648 27.82 41.07 -4.35
N GLU A 649 27.00 40.52 -5.25
CA GLU A 649 26.11 41.28 -6.15
C GLU A 649 24.65 40.84 -5.94
N LYS A 650 23.72 41.80 -5.87
CA LYS A 650 22.29 41.46 -5.81
C LYS A 650 21.82 41.01 -7.21
N PRO A 651 21.12 39.87 -7.36
CA PRO A 651 20.50 39.51 -8.63
C PRO A 651 19.44 40.52 -9.06
N THR A 652 19.44 40.87 -10.35
CA THR A 652 18.54 41.86 -10.95
C THR A 652 17.77 41.34 -12.17
N GLU A 653 18.21 40.25 -12.79
CA GLU A 653 17.51 39.60 -13.90
C GLU A 653 16.53 38.54 -13.36
N PRO A 654 15.23 38.59 -13.71
CA PRO A 654 14.27 37.55 -13.34
C PRO A 654 14.64 36.17 -13.91
N GLY A 655 14.35 35.12 -13.16
CA GLY A 655 14.61 33.74 -13.55
C GLY A 655 16.10 33.42 -13.71
N ILE A 656 17.03 34.22 -13.16
CA ILE A 656 18.47 34.02 -13.41
C ILE A 656 19.00 32.73 -12.78
N GLY A 657 18.42 32.26 -11.67
CA GLY A 657 18.76 30.95 -11.08
C GLY A 657 18.67 29.81 -12.09
N ILE A 658 17.49 29.67 -12.71
CA ILE A 658 17.21 28.63 -13.72
C ILE A 658 17.87 28.98 -15.07
N SER A 659 17.91 30.26 -15.47
CA SER A 659 18.54 30.68 -16.73
C SER A 659 20.06 30.44 -16.75
N GLY A 660 20.76 30.76 -15.66
CA GLY A 660 22.21 30.55 -15.54
C GLY A 660 22.55 29.06 -15.51
N PHE A 661 21.75 28.28 -14.79
CA PHE A 661 21.87 26.82 -14.77
C PHE A 661 21.67 26.21 -16.16
N HIS A 662 20.62 26.65 -16.87
CA HIS A 662 20.34 26.21 -18.23
C HIS A 662 21.44 26.64 -19.22
N ASN A 663 21.97 27.87 -19.10
CA ASN A 663 23.13 28.32 -19.87
C ASN A 663 24.37 27.44 -19.64
N LYS A 664 24.56 26.84 -18.46
CA LYS A 664 25.60 25.83 -18.21
C LYS A 664 25.25 24.47 -18.84
N SER A 665 23.99 24.02 -18.79
CA SER A 665 23.55 22.82 -19.54
C SER A 665 23.77 22.95 -21.05
N LEU A 666 23.50 24.11 -21.65
CA LEU A 666 23.75 24.36 -23.08
C LEU A 666 25.24 24.24 -23.46
N GLN A 667 26.17 24.56 -22.54
CA GLN A 667 27.61 24.37 -22.75
C GLN A 667 28.03 22.90 -22.78
N TYR A 668 27.28 22.01 -22.12
CA TYR A 668 27.48 20.55 -22.20
C TYR A 668 26.66 19.88 -23.32
N GLY A 669 25.71 20.60 -23.94
CA GLY A 669 24.67 20.00 -24.77
C GLY A 669 23.67 19.15 -23.98
N ALA A 670 23.60 19.36 -22.66
CA ALA A 670 22.79 18.56 -21.74
C ALA A 670 21.29 18.92 -21.80
N TYR A 671 20.45 17.98 -21.36
CA TYR A 671 19.07 18.24 -20.98
C TYR A 671 19.02 19.17 -19.75
N THR A 672 18.01 20.02 -19.65
CA THR A 672 17.66 20.75 -18.42
C THR A 672 16.27 20.34 -17.96
N LEU A 673 16.20 19.83 -16.74
CA LEU A 673 14.98 19.71 -15.95
C LEU A 673 14.98 20.84 -14.91
N ALA A 674 13.86 21.54 -14.75
CA ALA A 674 13.74 22.65 -13.80
C ALA A 674 12.41 22.57 -13.01
N SER A 675 12.48 22.64 -11.69
CA SER A 675 11.30 22.53 -10.83
C SER A 675 10.48 23.82 -10.80
N LEU A 676 9.17 23.67 -10.96
CA LEU A 676 8.15 24.72 -10.83
C LEU A 676 7.47 24.60 -9.48
N GLN A 677 7.16 25.74 -8.87
CA GLN A 677 6.61 25.79 -7.52
C GLN A 677 5.12 25.37 -7.54
N ILE A 678 4.75 24.38 -6.71
CA ILE A 678 3.35 23.99 -6.48
C ILE A 678 2.98 23.83 -4.99
N ALA A 679 3.95 23.89 -4.06
CA ALA A 679 3.68 23.82 -2.62
C ALA A 679 2.70 24.92 -2.12
N GLY A 680 2.69 26.10 -2.77
CA GLY A 680 1.61 27.09 -2.67
C GLY A 680 2.05 28.53 -2.42
N TYR A 681 3.28 28.75 -1.96
CA TYR A 681 3.85 30.08 -1.75
C TYR A 681 5.35 30.11 -2.08
N ALA A 682 5.83 31.25 -2.59
CA ALA A 682 7.24 31.51 -2.84
C ALA A 682 7.74 32.71 -2.02
N ALA A 683 9.06 32.85 -1.87
CA ALA A 683 9.67 33.91 -1.06
C ALA A 683 9.39 35.31 -1.66
N LYS A 684 8.74 36.19 -0.88
CA LYS A 684 8.49 37.60 -1.30
C LYS A 684 9.70 38.50 -1.02
N ASP A 685 10.60 38.07 -0.13
CA ASP A 685 11.83 38.79 0.20
C ASP A 685 13.04 37.88 0.45
N ALA A 686 14.20 38.51 0.59
CA ALA A 686 15.47 37.91 1.00
C ALA A 686 15.94 38.50 2.35
N ASN A 687 15.01 38.71 3.29
CA ASN A 687 15.26 39.37 4.57
C ASN A 687 15.77 38.40 5.67
N GLY A 688 16.24 37.21 5.29
CA GLY A 688 16.76 36.18 6.19
C GLY A 688 15.66 35.36 6.89
N TYR A 689 15.98 34.86 8.08
CA TYR A 689 15.15 33.93 8.86
C TYR A 689 13.66 34.28 8.92
N VAL A 690 12.81 33.29 8.66
CA VAL A 690 11.36 33.30 8.88
C VAL A 690 11.06 32.63 10.23
N ARG A 691 10.12 33.20 10.99
CA ARG A 691 9.82 32.84 12.38
C ARG A 691 8.35 32.54 12.60
N ASP A 692 8.03 32.01 13.78
CA ASP A 692 6.64 31.88 14.23
C ASP A 692 5.94 33.25 14.28
N GLY A 693 4.78 33.34 13.64
CA GLY A 693 4.07 34.58 13.33
C GLY A 693 4.30 35.09 11.89
N GLU A 694 5.22 34.49 11.13
CA GLU A 694 5.50 34.81 9.73
C GLU A 694 5.10 33.68 8.74
N GLN A 695 4.36 32.67 9.20
CA GLN A 695 3.70 31.65 8.36
C GLN A 695 2.92 32.29 7.19
N ALA A 696 2.90 31.65 6.03
CA ALA A 696 2.07 32.05 4.92
C ALA A 696 0.56 31.92 5.24
N PRO A 697 -0.29 32.87 4.80
CA PRO A 697 0.06 34.13 4.14
C PRO A 697 0.60 35.19 5.13
N SER A 698 1.81 35.71 4.85
CA SER A 698 2.40 36.86 5.55
C SER A 698 3.18 37.74 4.57
N SER A 699 3.72 38.87 5.04
CA SER A 699 4.57 39.75 4.22
C SER A 699 5.87 39.09 3.71
N ARG A 700 6.26 37.93 4.23
CA ARG A 700 7.46 37.17 3.80
C ARG A 700 7.20 36.33 2.54
N TRP A 701 5.93 36.11 2.19
CA TRP A 701 5.50 35.14 1.19
C TRP A 701 4.58 35.77 0.14
N VAL A 702 4.56 35.17 -1.05
CA VAL A 702 3.61 35.49 -2.14
C VAL A 702 2.98 34.19 -2.62
N GLU A 703 1.68 34.20 -2.87
CA GLU A 703 0.93 33.01 -3.31
C GLU A 703 1.46 32.55 -4.68
N VAL A 704 1.55 31.24 -4.91
CA VAL A 704 1.93 30.67 -6.20
C VAL A 704 0.69 30.16 -6.92
N LYS A 705 0.52 30.54 -8.18
CA LYS A 705 -0.59 30.09 -9.03
C LYS A 705 -0.10 29.41 -10.31
N PRO A 706 -0.81 28.36 -10.79
CA PRO A 706 -0.42 27.66 -12.01
C PRO A 706 -0.61 28.51 -13.27
N GLU A 707 -1.66 29.33 -13.32
CA GLU A 707 -2.09 30.07 -14.51
C GLU A 707 -2.45 31.53 -14.21
N LYS A 708 -1.94 32.49 -15.00
CA LYS A 708 -2.21 33.93 -14.84
C LYS A 708 -3.61 34.36 -15.30
N GLY A 709 -4.26 33.57 -16.17
CA GLY A 709 -5.64 33.82 -16.61
C GLY A 709 -5.85 35.08 -17.46
N GLY A 710 -4.76 35.70 -17.93
CA GLY A 710 -4.75 36.94 -18.71
C GLY A 710 -3.50 37.06 -19.58
N PRO A 711 -3.25 38.23 -20.20
CA PRO A 711 -2.03 38.46 -20.96
C PRO A 711 -0.78 38.36 -20.08
N PHE A 712 0.26 37.71 -20.59
CA PHE A 712 1.59 37.75 -19.95
C PHE A 712 2.27 39.10 -20.16
N ASP A 713 2.94 39.57 -19.12
CA ASP A 713 3.74 40.79 -19.16
C ASP A 713 5.03 40.62 -19.98
N ALA A 714 5.65 41.76 -20.31
CA ALA A 714 6.95 41.80 -21.00
C ALA A 714 8.13 41.57 -20.03
N ALA A 715 7.93 41.84 -18.74
CA ALA A 715 8.80 41.52 -17.61
C ALA A 715 7.89 41.31 -16.38
N PRO A 716 8.25 40.43 -15.43
CA PRO A 716 7.41 40.14 -14.26
C PRO A 716 7.10 41.38 -13.40
N ASN A 717 5.99 41.30 -12.66
CA ASN A 717 5.49 42.39 -11.83
C ASN A 717 5.46 41.97 -10.36
N PRO A 718 6.55 42.14 -9.59
CA PRO A 718 6.66 41.72 -8.18
C PRO A 718 5.82 42.57 -7.19
N ASN A 719 4.77 43.23 -7.70
CA ASN A 719 3.79 44.02 -6.95
C ASN A 719 2.36 43.49 -7.15
N ASP A 720 2.14 42.41 -7.89
CA ASP A 720 0.86 41.71 -7.89
C ASP A 720 0.70 40.76 -6.68
N ASP A 721 -0.46 40.11 -6.62
CA ASP A 721 -0.88 39.32 -5.46
C ASP A 721 -0.32 37.88 -5.49
N ALA A 722 0.18 37.39 -6.62
CA ALA A 722 0.60 35.99 -6.78
C ALA A 722 1.58 35.78 -7.94
N VAL A 723 2.58 34.90 -7.74
CA VAL A 723 3.57 34.53 -8.76
C VAL A 723 3.02 33.41 -9.65
N TYR A 724 3.13 33.56 -10.97
CA TYR A 724 2.52 32.65 -11.95
C TYR A 724 3.53 31.72 -12.63
N MET A 725 3.23 30.42 -12.68
CA MET A 725 4.09 29.39 -13.26
C MET A 725 4.04 29.34 -14.79
N ASP A 726 2.85 29.53 -15.40
CA ASP A 726 2.75 29.67 -16.85
C ASP A 726 3.48 30.89 -17.38
N GLU A 727 3.44 32.02 -16.66
CA GLU A 727 4.18 33.22 -17.04
C GLU A 727 5.70 33.03 -16.96
N MET A 728 6.17 32.34 -15.92
CA MET A 728 7.58 31.93 -15.76
C MET A 728 8.04 31.08 -16.95
N VAL A 729 7.27 30.05 -17.31
CA VAL A 729 7.58 29.22 -18.49
C VAL A 729 7.55 30.08 -19.76
N ASN A 730 6.56 30.97 -19.94
CA ASN A 730 6.52 31.87 -21.08
C ASN A 730 7.73 32.83 -21.15
N TYR A 731 8.25 33.27 -20.00
CA TYR A 731 9.46 34.10 -19.93
C TYR A 731 10.70 33.30 -20.34
N LEU A 732 10.84 32.07 -19.86
CA LEU A 732 11.92 31.16 -20.25
C LEU A 732 11.85 30.78 -21.73
N VAL A 733 10.66 30.46 -22.26
CA VAL A 733 10.40 30.17 -23.69
C VAL A 733 10.73 31.38 -24.58
N LYS A 734 10.34 32.60 -24.17
CA LYS A 734 10.72 33.85 -24.88
C LYS A 734 12.24 34.08 -24.92
N LYS A 735 12.99 33.57 -23.94
CA LYS A 735 14.43 33.78 -23.76
C LYS A 735 15.30 32.70 -24.44
N HIS A 736 14.87 31.44 -24.37
CA HIS A 736 15.65 30.26 -24.77
C HIS A 736 15.06 29.50 -25.97
N GLY A 737 13.78 29.73 -26.29
CA GLY A 737 12.99 28.90 -27.20
C GLY A 737 12.15 27.87 -26.45
N ASP A 738 11.13 27.31 -27.12
CA ASP A 738 10.35 26.19 -26.60
C ASP A 738 11.16 24.87 -26.61
N ALA A 739 10.67 23.85 -25.92
CA ALA A 739 11.32 22.56 -25.74
C ALA A 739 11.63 21.79 -27.04
N SER A 740 10.97 22.11 -28.17
CA SER A 740 11.30 21.53 -29.48
C SER A 740 12.56 22.14 -30.11
N THR A 741 12.99 23.30 -29.64
CA THR A 741 14.18 24.00 -30.14
C THR A 741 15.48 23.38 -29.60
N ALA A 742 16.59 23.64 -30.29
CA ALA A 742 17.91 23.19 -29.85
C ALA A 742 18.34 23.77 -28.49
N THR A 743 17.82 24.95 -28.14
CA THR A 743 18.19 25.75 -26.97
C THR A 743 17.10 25.86 -25.90
N GLY A 744 15.94 25.19 -26.05
CA GLY A 744 14.88 25.26 -25.06
C GLY A 744 15.16 24.44 -23.79
N ILE A 745 14.52 24.84 -22.68
CA ILE A 745 14.38 23.98 -21.50
C ILE A 745 13.39 22.86 -21.87
N ARG A 746 13.78 21.60 -21.66
CA ARG A 746 13.07 20.45 -22.22
C ARG A 746 12.03 19.84 -21.28
N GLY A 747 12.23 19.96 -19.97
CA GLY A 747 11.32 19.41 -18.97
C GLY A 747 11.13 20.32 -17.77
N TYR A 748 9.95 20.24 -17.18
CA TYR A 748 9.56 20.92 -15.96
C TYR A 748 9.07 19.91 -14.93
N GLU A 749 9.55 20.06 -13.69
CA GLU A 749 9.25 19.19 -12.57
C GLU A 749 8.21 19.83 -11.64
N LEU A 750 7.27 19.05 -11.13
CA LEU A 750 6.15 19.52 -10.32
C LEU A 750 6.54 19.64 -8.84
N ASP A 751 7.33 20.66 -8.52
CA ASP A 751 7.93 20.95 -7.21
C ASP A 751 8.86 19.81 -6.75
N ASN A 752 9.03 19.59 -5.44
CA ASN A 752 9.99 18.67 -4.87
C ASN A 752 9.44 18.08 -3.55
N GLU A 753 9.51 16.75 -3.40
CA GLU A 753 9.27 16.01 -2.15
C GLU A 753 7.97 16.41 -1.40
N PRO A 754 6.79 16.27 -2.04
CA PRO A 754 5.54 16.79 -1.49
C PRO A 754 5.14 16.24 -0.12
N GLY A 755 5.46 14.98 0.20
CA GLY A 755 5.24 14.43 1.54
C GLY A 755 6.08 15.08 2.64
N LEU A 756 7.21 15.71 2.29
CA LEU A 756 8.11 16.42 3.22
C LEU A 756 7.86 17.93 3.27
N TRP A 757 6.89 18.48 2.53
CA TRP A 757 6.54 19.91 2.62
C TRP A 757 6.22 20.35 4.07
N VAL A 758 5.63 19.46 4.89
CA VAL A 758 5.33 19.73 6.30
C VAL A 758 6.58 19.90 7.17
N ASP A 759 7.64 19.14 6.91
CA ASP A 759 8.87 19.13 7.70
C ASP A 759 9.85 20.20 7.17
N ASN A 760 10.14 20.14 5.86
CA ASN A 760 11.10 21.01 5.18
C ASN A 760 10.53 22.43 5.02
N HIS A 761 9.22 22.58 4.78
CA HIS A 761 8.62 23.85 4.34
C HIS A 761 7.41 24.32 5.17
N LYS A 762 7.36 23.95 6.47
CA LYS A 762 6.28 24.27 7.43
C LYS A 762 5.74 25.72 7.45
N TYR A 763 6.54 26.71 7.04
CA TYR A 763 6.10 28.11 7.01
C TYR A 763 5.29 28.48 5.76
N ILE A 764 5.26 27.62 4.72
CA ILE A 764 4.33 27.76 3.58
C ILE A 764 3.27 26.65 3.55
N HIS A 765 3.59 25.47 4.07
CA HIS A 765 2.66 24.34 4.15
C HIS A 765 2.78 23.66 5.54
N PRO A 766 1.95 24.06 6.53
CA PRO A 766 2.11 23.67 7.93
C PRO A 766 1.45 22.33 8.31
N GLY A 767 0.94 21.56 7.36
CA GLY A 767 0.32 20.26 7.59
C GLY A 767 0.80 19.22 6.58
N PRO A 768 0.54 17.92 6.78
CA PRO A 768 0.85 16.92 5.77
C PRO A 768 0.08 17.22 4.47
N ALA A 769 0.74 17.05 3.33
CA ALA A 769 0.11 17.26 2.02
C ALA A 769 -0.98 16.21 1.76
N GLY A 770 -2.08 16.62 1.14
CA GLY A 770 -3.14 15.69 0.71
C GLY A 770 -2.78 14.93 -0.57
N ALA A 771 -3.20 13.68 -0.69
CA ALA A 771 -3.05 12.89 -1.91
C ALA A 771 -3.81 13.51 -3.10
N GLU A 772 -5.03 14.02 -2.90
CA GLU A 772 -5.74 14.81 -3.92
C GLU A 772 -5.14 16.23 -4.06
N GLU A 773 -4.52 16.77 -3.01
CA GLU A 773 -3.89 18.10 -3.04
C GLU A 773 -2.69 18.13 -4.00
N VAL A 774 -1.77 17.17 -3.88
CA VAL A 774 -0.59 17.01 -4.72
C VAL A 774 -1.00 16.71 -6.16
N LEU A 775 -1.96 15.80 -6.36
CA LEU A 775 -2.51 15.47 -7.67
C LEU A 775 -3.15 16.70 -8.35
N SER A 776 -4.06 17.40 -7.67
CA SER A 776 -4.83 18.51 -8.25
C SER A 776 -3.95 19.74 -8.56
N LYS A 777 -3.00 20.08 -7.68
CA LYS A 777 -1.96 21.08 -7.93
C LYS A 777 -1.10 20.71 -9.14
N GLY A 778 -0.58 19.47 -9.17
CA GLY A 778 0.23 18.95 -10.28
C GLY A 778 -0.51 19.00 -11.61
N LEU A 779 -1.77 18.55 -11.65
CA LEU A 779 -2.64 18.62 -12.81
C LEU A 779 -2.92 20.05 -13.27
N ALA A 780 -3.09 21.00 -12.34
CA ALA A 780 -3.32 22.40 -12.70
C ALA A 780 -2.07 23.02 -13.36
N THR A 781 -0.90 22.86 -12.74
CA THR A 781 0.38 23.36 -13.29
C THR A 781 0.72 22.68 -14.61
N ALA A 782 0.59 21.36 -14.72
CA ALA A 782 0.83 20.64 -15.97
C ALA A 782 -0.01 21.15 -17.14
N LYS A 783 -1.31 21.43 -16.92
CA LYS A 783 -2.19 22.04 -17.93
C LYS A 783 -1.75 23.46 -18.30
N ALA A 784 -1.27 24.23 -17.35
CA ALA A 784 -0.82 25.61 -17.57
C ALA A 784 0.50 25.65 -18.37
N VAL A 785 1.47 24.81 -18.01
CA VAL A 785 2.72 24.62 -18.78
C VAL A 785 2.41 24.17 -20.21
N LYS A 786 1.59 23.12 -20.39
CA LYS A 786 1.21 22.59 -21.72
C LYS A 786 0.34 23.54 -22.57
N LYS A 787 -0.14 24.68 -22.03
CA LYS A 787 -0.75 25.78 -22.82
C LYS A 787 0.31 26.69 -23.43
N VAL A 788 1.42 26.89 -22.74
CA VAL A 788 2.54 27.76 -23.14
C VAL A 788 3.54 27.00 -24.02
N ASP A 789 3.97 25.83 -23.54
CA ASP A 789 4.86 24.92 -24.25
C ASP A 789 4.23 23.52 -24.31
N PRO A 790 3.55 23.16 -25.42
CA PRO A 790 2.97 21.84 -25.60
C PRO A 790 4.01 20.70 -25.76
N GLN A 791 5.30 21.00 -25.89
CA GLN A 791 6.37 20.04 -26.12
C GLN A 791 7.23 19.78 -24.88
N ALA A 792 7.28 20.73 -23.94
CA ALA A 792 7.99 20.56 -22.67
C ALA A 792 7.43 19.38 -21.86
N GLU A 793 8.33 18.53 -21.35
CA GLU A 793 7.99 17.29 -20.66
C GLU A 793 7.68 17.54 -19.18
N ILE A 794 6.57 17.00 -18.69
CA ILE A 794 6.17 17.15 -17.28
C ILE A 794 6.66 15.94 -16.47
N PHE A 795 7.44 16.23 -15.43
CA PHE A 795 7.93 15.28 -14.44
C PHE A 795 7.14 15.42 -13.14
N GLY A 796 6.78 14.31 -12.50
CA GLY A 796 6.16 14.34 -11.18
C GLY A 796 5.79 12.95 -10.63
N PRO A 797 5.49 12.85 -9.32
CA PRO A 797 5.38 13.96 -8.36
C PRO A 797 6.67 14.27 -7.57
N ALA A 798 7.84 13.78 -8.01
CA ALA A 798 9.13 13.97 -7.33
C ALA A 798 9.09 13.50 -5.85
N THR A 799 8.63 12.27 -5.64
CA THR A 799 8.48 11.65 -4.30
C THR A 799 9.82 11.52 -3.58
N PHE A 800 9.90 11.83 -2.28
CA PHE A 800 11.16 11.70 -1.52
C PHE A 800 11.67 10.25 -1.38
N GLY A 801 10.77 9.28 -1.52
CA GLY A 801 11.08 7.87 -1.40
C GLY A 801 9.83 6.99 -1.31
N PHE A 802 9.99 5.80 -0.73
CA PHE A 802 8.96 4.76 -0.77
C PHE A 802 7.65 5.10 -0.05
N ASP A 803 7.68 5.82 1.07
CA ASP A 803 6.47 6.14 1.83
C ASP A 803 5.52 7.07 1.04
N ASP A 804 6.09 7.97 0.23
CA ASP A 804 5.38 8.78 -0.76
C ASP A 804 4.80 7.93 -1.90
N LEU A 805 5.61 7.06 -2.51
CA LEU A 805 5.17 6.16 -3.59
C LEU A 805 4.03 5.24 -3.12
N TYR A 806 4.09 4.80 -1.86
CA TYR A 806 3.10 3.93 -1.24
C TYR A 806 1.79 4.68 -0.91
N SER A 807 1.88 5.85 -0.27
CA SER A 807 0.73 6.47 0.42
C SER A 807 0.79 7.99 0.57
N MET A 808 1.66 8.70 -0.17
CA MET A 808 1.93 10.14 0.00
C MET A 808 2.22 10.51 1.46
N GLN A 809 3.24 9.87 2.05
CA GLN A 809 3.63 10.01 3.47
C GLN A 809 2.44 9.78 4.44
N ALA A 810 1.61 8.77 4.15
CA ALA A 810 0.37 8.46 4.84
C ALA A 810 -0.63 9.65 4.89
N ALA A 811 -0.85 10.30 3.74
CA ALA A 811 -1.73 11.45 3.59
C ALA A 811 -3.14 11.21 4.20
N PRO A 812 -3.74 12.17 4.94
CA PRO A 812 -4.98 11.93 5.69
C PRO A 812 -6.22 11.58 4.86
N ASP A 813 -6.19 11.88 3.56
CA ASP A 813 -7.22 11.61 2.55
C ASP A 813 -6.95 10.33 1.72
N TRP A 814 -5.75 9.74 1.81
CA TRP A 814 -5.39 8.54 1.03
C TRP A 814 -6.31 7.33 1.32
N PRO A 815 -6.69 6.99 2.57
CA PRO A 815 -7.60 5.87 2.84
C PRO A 815 -8.99 5.99 2.19
N GLN A 816 -9.41 7.21 1.83
CA GLN A 816 -10.69 7.50 1.17
C GLN A 816 -10.55 7.57 -0.36
N LEU A 817 -9.33 7.78 -0.86
CA LEU A 817 -8.99 7.90 -2.29
C LEU A 817 -8.40 6.62 -2.89
N GLN A 818 -7.84 5.72 -2.07
CA GLN A 818 -7.15 4.51 -2.52
C GLN A 818 -8.04 3.59 -3.36
N GLY A 819 -9.31 3.40 -2.99
CA GLY A 819 -10.23 2.55 -3.75
C GLY A 819 -9.69 1.14 -4.00
N ASN A 820 -9.46 0.81 -5.28
CA ASN A 820 -8.86 -0.46 -5.73
C ASN A 820 -7.34 -0.36 -6.05
N TYR A 821 -6.68 0.79 -5.85
CA TYR A 821 -5.26 1.00 -6.18
C TYR A 821 -4.30 0.33 -5.18
N GLU A 822 -3.18 -0.25 -5.65
CA GLU A 822 -2.23 -0.95 -4.79
C GLU A 822 -1.40 0.03 -3.92
N TRP A 823 -1.17 1.24 -4.45
CA TRP A 823 -0.39 2.34 -3.86
C TRP A 823 -0.66 3.68 -4.60
N TYR A 824 -0.18 4.79 -4.02
CA TYR A 824 -0.41 6.16 -4.55
C TYR A 824 0.10 6.36 -5.99
N VAL A 825 1.19 5.70 -6.41
CA VAL A 825 1.70 5.76 -7.80
C VAL A 825 0.63 5.42 -8.83
N ASP A 826 -0.17 4.37 -8.59
CA ASP A 826 -1.23 3.94 -9.51
C ASP A 826 -2.31 5.03 -9.66
N TYR A 827 -2.74 5.59 -8.53
CA TYR A 827 -3.74 6.66 -8.45
C TYR A 827 -3.26 7.93 -9.17
N TYR A 828 -2.00 8.32 -8.98
CA TYR A 828 -1.41 9.49 -9.63
C TYR A 828 -1.33 9.30 -11.16
N LEU A 829 -0.81 8.15 -11.61
CA LEU A 829 -0.72 7.81 -13.03
C LEU A 829 -2.10 7.81 -13.71
N ASP A 830 -3.08 7.14 -13.11
CA ASP A 830 -4.41 6.98 -13.72
C ASP A 830 -5.17 8.30 -13.78
N ASN A 831 -5.11 9.13 -12.73
CA ASN A 831 -5.77 10.45 -12.77
C ASN A 831 -5.14 11.39 -13.81
N PHE A 832 -3.82 11.34 -14.01
CA PHE A 832 -3.17 12.06 -15.12
C PHE A 832 -3.57 11.51 -16.49
N ARG A 833 -3.75 10.19 -16.65
CA ARG A 833 -4.33 9.58 -17.87
C ARG A 833 -5.77 10.07 -18.09
N VAL A 834 -6.63 9.95 -17.08
CA VAL A 834 -8.06 10.28 -17.10
C VAL A 834 -8.29 11.76 -17.42
N GLU A 835 -7.53 12.66 -16.82
CA GLU A 835 -7.61 14.10 -17.13
C GLU A 835 -7.09 14.41 -18.55
N GLY A 836 -6.03 13.73 -18.99
CA GLY A 836 -5.56 13.80 -20.38
C GLY A 836 -6.62 13.36 -21.40
N GLN A 837 -7.39 12.31 -21.08
CA GLN A 837 -8.51 11.85 -21.90
C GLN A 837 -9.66 12.87 -21.94
N LYS A 838 -10.01 13.51 -20.81
CA LYS A 838 -10.99 14.63 -20.77
C LYS A 838 -10.59 15.79 -21.70
N LEU A 839 -9.28 16.00 -21.91
CA LEU A 839 -8.73 17.03 -22.82
C LEU A 839 -8.51 16.54 -24.27
N GLY A 840 -9.09 15.40 -24.65
CA GLY A 840 -9.02 14.85 -26.01
C GLY A 840 -7.80 13.96 -26.27
N GLY A 841 -7.30 13.27 -25.24
CA GLY A 841 -6.14 12.36 -25.34
C GLY A 841 -4.79 13.06 -25.25
N LYS A 842 -4.73 14.26 -24.65
CA LYS A 842 -3.46 14.99 -24.44
C LYS A 842 -2.68 14.38 -23.28
N ARG A 843 -1.38 14.17 -23.45
CA ARG A 843 -0.48 13.78 -22.35
C ARG A 843 -0.23 14.98 -21.43
N LEU A 844 -0.40 14.77 -20.12
CA LEU A 844 -0.20 15.78 -19.05
C LEU A 844 0.94 15.44 -18.09
N LEU A 845 1.30 14.16 -17.96
CA LEU A 845 2.51 13.68 -17.30
C LEU A 845 3.34 12.99 -18.37
N ASP A 846 4.60 13.36 -18.56
CA ASP A 846 5.48 12.70 -19.54
C ASP A 846 6.43 11.72 -18.86
N VAL A 847 6.78 11.98 -17.60
CA VAL A 847 7.72 11.18 -16.80
C VAL A 847 7.19 11.00 -15.38
N LEU A 848 7.02 9.75 -14.95
CA LEU A 848 6.83 9.40 -13.54
C LEU A 848 8.17 9.58 -12.83
N ASP A 849 8.14 10.33 -11.74
CA ASP A 849 9.35 10.89 -11.14
C ASP A 849 9.45 10.68 -9.63
N LEU A 850 10.64 10.23 -9.19
CA LEU A 850 10.92 9.84 -7.81
C LEU A 850 12.39 10.05 -7.43
N HIS A 851 12.62 10.24 -6.14
CA HIS A 851 13.92 10.13 -5.51
C HIS A 851 14.12 8.70 -4.98
N TRP A 852 15.37 8.19 -5.00
CA TRP A 852 15.70 6.88 -4.46
C TRP A 852 16.99 6.89 -3.63
N TYR A 853 16.80 7.01 -2.32
CA TYR A 853 17.83 6.87 -1.30
C TYR A 853 17.64 5.51 -0.58
N PRO A 854 18.48 4.48 -0.82
CA PRO A 854 18.22 3.14 -0.29
C PRO A 854 18.22 3.07 1.25
N GLU A 855 17.20 2.45 1.83
CA GLU A 855 17.15 2.10 3.27
C GLU A 855 18.07 0.91 3.64
N THR A 856 18.77 0.33 2.67
CA THR A 856 19.71 -0.79 2.89
C THR A 856 20.65 -0.46 4.02
N SER A 857 20.70 -1.35 5.02
CA SER A 857 21.48 -1.14 6.23
C SER A 857 22.32 -2.38 6.53
N ALA A 858 23.52 -2.20 7.07
CA ALA A 858 24.37 -3.28 7.59
C ALA A 858 25.44 -2.71 8.53
N GLY A 859 25.95 -3.52 9.45
CA GLY A 859 26.99 -3.08 10.39
C GLY A 859 26.58 -1.97 11.37
N GLY A 860 25.27 -1.71 11.53
CA GLY A 860 24.73 -0.63 12.36
C GLY A 860 24.46 0.69 11.63
N HIS A 861 24.65 0.75 10.31
CA HIS A 861 24.50 1.96 9.49
C HIS A 861 23.69 1.70 8.21
N ARG A 862 22.96 2.70 7.73
CA ARG A 862 22.39 2.75 6.38
C ARG A 862 23.50 3.01 5.37
N ILE A 863 23.38 2.56 4.13
CA ILE A 863 24.47 2.68 3.15
C ILE A 863 24.81 4.12 2.75
N GLN A 864 23.90 5.07 2.94
CA GLN A 864 24.17 6.51 2.75
C GLN A 864 24.79 7.20 3.98
N ASP A 865 24.85 6.55 5.15
CA ASP A 865 25.40 7.16 6.36
C ASP A 865 26.90 7.40 6.21
N LYS A 866 27.33 8.65 6.40
CA LYS A 866 28.75 9.04 6.32
C LYS A 866 29.67 8.19 7.22
N ASP A 867 29.16 7.74 8.37
CA ASP A 867 29.92 6.96 9.35
C ASP A 867 30.00 5.46 8.95
N GLY A 868 29.05 4.99 8.13
CA GLY A 868 29.06 3.67 7.50
C GLY A 868 30.02 3.55 6.33
N ASN A 869 30.59 4.65 5.79
CA ASN A 869 31.49 4.65 4.62
C ASN A 869 32.78 3.81 4.81
N ASN A 870 33.18 3.57 6.06
CA ASN A 870 34.37 2.79 6.42
C ASN A 870 34.03 1.44 7.08
N VAL A 871 32.75 1.09 7.20
CA VAL A 871 32.30 -0.15 7.86
C VAL A 871 32.12 -1.24 6.81
N LEU A 872 32.93 -2.30 6.89
CA LEU A 872 32.97 -3.34 5.85
C LEU A 872 31.59 -3.97 5.57
N ALA A 873 30.80 -4.26 6.61
CA ALA A 873 29.46 -4.83 6.42
C ALA A 873 28.53 -3.88 5.62
N THR A 874 28.55 -2.57 5.92
CA THR A 874 27.83 -1.53 5.18
C THR A 874 28.34 -1.42 3.74
N ASN A 875 29.66 -1.53 3.55
CA ASN A 875 30.30 -1.46 2.24
C ASN A 875 29.99 -2.67 1.34
N LEU A 876 29.90 -3.89 1.90
CA LEU A 876 29.43 -5.08 1.19
C LEU A 876 27.95 -4.97 0.83
N ALA A 877 27.10 -4.50 1.76
CA ALA A 877 25.69 -4.27 1.49
C ALA A 877 25.46 -3.22 0.39
N ARG A 878 26.26 -2.14 0.36
CA ARG A 878 26.20 -1.09 -0.68
C ARG A 878 26.41 -1.63 -2.11
N MET A 879 27.29 -2.62 -2.29
CA MET A 879 27.49 -3.26 -3.60
C MET A 879 26.39 -4.26 -3.98
N GLN A 880 25.49 -4.61 -3.06
CA GLN A 880 24.34 -5.47 -3.33
C GLN A 880 23.02 -4.68 -3.46
N ALA A 881 22.90 -3.53 -2.79
CA ALA A 881 21.71 -2.67 -2.84
C ALA A 881 21.19 -2.33 -4.26
N PRO A 882 22.01 -2.12 -5.31
CA PRO A 882 21.50 -1.90 -6.66
C PRO A 882 20.56 -3.01 -7.17
N ARG A 883 20.67 -4.24 -6.63
CA ARG A 883 19.77 -5.36 -6.93
C ARG A 883 18.31 -5.11 -6.51
N GLN A 884 18.04 -4.24 -5.53
CA GLN A 884 16.68 -3.78 -5.16
C GLN A 884 15.91 -3.24 -6.38
N LEU A 885 16.61 -2.68 -7.37
CA LEU A 885 16.00 -2.05 -8.54
C LEU A 885 15.46 -3.09 -9.55
N TRP A 886 16.03 -4.30 -9.61
CA TRP A 886 15.74 -5.25 -10.71
C TRP A 886 15.68 -6.75 -10.37
N ASP A 887 16.33 -7.22 -9.31
CA ASP A 887 16.56 -8.65 -9.07
C ASP A 887 15.50 -9.27 -8.12
N PRO A 888 14.59 -10.14 -8.61
CA PRO A 888 13.56 -10.75 -7.79
C PRO A 888 14.08 -11.80 -6.80
N SER A 889 15.38 -12.14 -6.84
CA SER A 889 16.05 -12.97 -5.84
C SER A 889 16.67 -12.19 -4.68
N TYR A 890 16.69 -10.85 -4.76
CA TYR A 890 17.27 -10.01 -3.72
C TYR A 890 16.26 -9.70 -2.61
N SER A 891 16.72 -9.80 -1.36
CA SER A 891 15.95 -9.43 -0.18
C SER A 891 16.87 -8.95 0.94
N GLU A 892 16.51 -7.83 1.57
CA GLU A 892 17.23 -7.26 2.72
C GLU A 892 16.38 -7.38 3.98
N SER A 893 16.72 -8.34 4.86
CA SER A 893 15.91 -8.74 6.03
C SER A 893 15.85 -7.73 7.18
N ASN A 894 16.44 -6.55 7.01
CA ASN A 894 16.55 -5.49 8.00
C ASN A 894 16.07 -4.11 7.50
N SER A 895 15.56 -4.04 6.27
CA SER A 895 14.96 -2.84 5.69
C SER A 895 13.46 -2.82 5.96
N ARG A 896 12.93 -1.71 6.49
CA ARG A 896 11.49 -1.57 6.80
C ARG A 896 10.61 -1.82 5.58
N PHE A 897 11.06 -1.42 4.39
CA PHE A 897 10.32 -1.63 3.14
C PHE A 897 10.30 -3.10 2.73
N PHE A 898 11.39 -3.87 2.89
CA PHE A 898 11.36 -5.30 2.59
C PHE A 898 10.64 -6.14 3.66
N LEU A 899 10.58 -5.67 4.91
CA LEU A 899 9.84 -6.36 5.96
C LEU A 899 8.31 -6.25 5.81
N PHE A 900 7.79 -5.09 5.41
CA PHE A 900 6.33 -4.84 5.36
C PHE A 900 5.76 -4.63 3.94
N HIS A 901 6.61 -4.29 2.97
CA HIS A 901 6.22 -3.87 1.63
C HIS A 901 7.03 -4.58 0.52
N SER A 902 7.62 -5.77 0.81
CA SER A 902 8.46 -6.50 -0.14
C SER A 902 7.81 -6.72 -1.50
N GLN A 903 6.48 -6.78 -1.60
CA GLN A 903 5.70 -6.96 -2.83
C GLN A 903 5.96 -5.87 -3.90
N PHE A 904 6.35 -4.66 -3.51
CA PHE A 904 6.60 -3.55 -4.43
C PHE A 904 8.00 -3.55 -5.08
N PHE A 905 8.81 -4.55 -4.79
CA PHE A 905 10.13 -4.74 -5.39
C PHE A 905 10.10 -5.81 -6.52
N PRO A 906 11.16 -6.00 -7.29
CA PRO A 906 12.22 -5.02 -7.54
C PRO A 906 11.63 -3.73 -8.15
N LEU A 907 12.19 -2.58 -7.79
CA LEU A 907 11.49 -1.31 -7.90
C LEU A 907 11.18 -0.89 -9.34
N ILE A 908 12.13 -1.03 -10.28
CA ILE A 908 11.92 -0.62 -11.68
C ILE A 908 10.85 -1.49 -12.37
N PRO A 909 10.89 -2.84 -12.29
CA PRO A 909 9.80 -3.69 -12.76
C PRO A 909 8.42 -3.34 -12.18
N LYS A 910 8.33 -2.96 -10.90
CA LYS A 910 7.04 -2.57 -10.29
C LYS A 910 6.54 -1.22 -10.81
N LEU A 911 7.40 -0.21 -10.88
CA LEU A 911 7.04 1.11 -11.40
C LEU A 911 6.68 1.05 -12.89
N GLN A 912 7.40 0.26 -13.68
CA GLN A 912 7.07 0.02 -15.09
C GLN A 912 5.72 -0.69 -15.24
N GLN A 913 5.42 -1.68 -14.39
CA GLN A 913 4.10 -2.32 -14.34
C GLN A 913 2.98 -1.30 -14.04
N SER A 914 3.16 -0.39 -13.08
CA SER A 914 2.19 0.67 -12.80
C SER A 914 2.03 1.63 -13.99
N ILE A 915 3.13 2.03 -14.65
CA ILE A 915 3.10 2.84 -15.88
C ILE A 915 2.29 2.14 -16.98
N ASP A 916 2.60 0.89 -17.29
CA ASP A 916 1.96 0.13 -18.37
C ASP A 916 0.51 -0.26 -18.04
N THR A 917 0.13 -0.24 -16.76
CA THR A 917 -1.25 -0.48 -16.31
C THR A 917 -2.08 0.80 -16.36
N TYR A 918 -1.58 1.92 -15.83
CA TYR A 918 -2.39 3.10 -15.50
C TYR A 918 -2.11 4.34 -16.37
N ASN A 919 -0.95 4.44 -17.02
CA ASN A 919 -0.66 5.53 -17.97
C ASN A 919 0.38 5.11 -19.03
N PRO A 920 0.02 4.22 -19.99
CA PRO A 920 0.98 3.59 -20.89
C PRO A 920 1.79 4.58 -21.72
N GLY A 921 3.11 4.37 -21.78
CA GLY A 921 4.04 5.27 -22.47
C GLY A 921 4.40 6.55 -21.69
N THR A 922 4.09 6.61 -20.39
CA THR A 922 4.80 7.50 -19.47
C THR A 922 6.24 6.98 -19.30
N LYS A 923 7.21 7.87 -19.15
CA LYS A 923 8.62 7.50 -18.90
C LYS A 923 8.88 7.35 -17.40
N LEU A 924 10.06 6.87 -17.01
CA LEU A 924 10.47 6.72 -15.60
C LEU A 924 11.78 7.47 -15.33
N ALA A 925 11.84 8.25 -14.25
CA ALA A 925 13.04 8.97 -13.84
C ALA A 925 13.37 8.82 -12.34
N PHE A 926 14.68 8.92 -12.04
CA PHE A 926 15.24 8.95 -10.69
C PHE A 926 15.95 10.28 -10.47
N THR A 927 15.19 11.35 -10.19
CA THR A 927 15.67 12.74 -10.15
C THR A 927 16.55 13.10 -8.96
N GLU A 928 16.56 12.26 -7.93
CA GLU A 928 17.66 12.19 -6.97
C GLU A 928 17.96 10.74 -6.62
N TYR A 929 19.25 10.39 -6.51
CA TYR A 929 19.68 9.15 -5.88
C TYR A 929 21.13 9.27 -5.39
N ASN A 930 21.45 8.56 -4.32
CA ASN A 930 22.82 8.37 -3.84
C ASN A 930 22.91 7.05 -3.04
N TYR A 931 23.93 6.24 -3.33
CA TYR A 931 24.18 4.96 -2.65
C TYR A 931 25.20 5.07 -1.50
N GLY A 932 25.80 6.25 -1.30
CA GLY A 932 26.78 6.57 -0.28
C GLY A 932 28.24 6.24 -0.64
N ALA A 933 29.15 6.55 0.28
CA ALA A 933 30.60 6.33 0.16
C ALA A 933 31.24 6.86 -1.14
N GLU A 934 30.93 8.10 -1.51
CA GLU A 934 31.35 8.77 -2.76
C GLU A 934 32.89 8.80 -3.00
N ASN A 935 33.69 8.72 -1.93
CA ASN A 935 35.16 8.65 -1.97
C ASN A 935 35.74 7.24 -1.74
N ASN A 936 34.92 6.19 -1.86
CA ASN A 936 35.33 4.81 -1.65
C ASN A 936 34.95 3.92 -2.84
N VAL A 937 35.76 2.90 -3.13
CA VAL A 937 35.58 2.01 -4.28
C VAL A 937 34.21 1.30 -4.28
N TYR A 938 33.69 0.94 -3.11
CA TYR A 938 32.35 0.35 -2.95
C TYR A 938 31.23 1.28 -3.45
N GLY A 939 31.38 2.60 -3.27
CA GLY A 939 30.46 3.60 -3.81
C GLY A 939 30.57 3.73 -5.33
N GLY A 940 31.79 3.74 -5.86
CA GLY A 940 32.04 3.73 -7.31
C GLY A 940 31.51 2.47 -8.02
N ILE A 941 31.69 1.28 -7.42
CA ILE A 941 31.15 0.02 -7.94
C ILE A 941 29.63 0.05 -7.91
N ALA A 942 29.00 0.46 -6.79
CA ALA A 942 27.55 0.58 -6.71
C ALA A 942 26.99 1.58 -7.75
N GLN A 943 27.63 2.74 -7.91
CA GLN A 943 27.28 3.74 -8.93
C GLN A 943 27.41 3.18 -10.36
N ALA A 944 28.50 2.45 -10.65
CA ALA A 944 28.69 1.83 -11.96
C ALA A 944 27.69 0.70 -12.24
N ASP A 945 27.20 0.02 -11.20
CA ASP A 945 26.14 -0.98 -11.28
C ASP A 945 24.78 -0.32 -11.58
N VAL A 946 24.43 0.75 -10.84
CA VAL A 946 23.19 1.53 -10.99
C VAL A 946 23.05 2.13 -12.39
N LEU A 947 24.11 2.74 -12.95
CA LEU A 947 24.10 3.25 -14.32
C LEU A 947 23.84 2.14 -15.36
N GLY A 948 24.38 0.95 -15.13
CA GLY A 948 24.16 -0.22 -15.99
C GLY A 948 22.74 -0.76 -15.89
N ILE A 949 22.17 -0.76 -14.68
CA ILE A 949 20.78 -1.14 -14.41
C ILE A 949 19.82 -0.15 -15.10
N TYR A 950 20.02 1.15 -14.94
CA TYR A 950 19.21 2.17 -15.60
C TYR A 950 19.22 2.01 -17.13
N GLY A 951 20.38 1.71 -17.73
CA GLY A 951 20.49 1.38 -19.15
C GLY A 951 19.85 0.03 -19.54
N LYS A 952 20.02 -1.03 -18.74
CA LYS A 952 19.45 -2.37 -19.01
C LYS A 952 17.93 -2.39 -18.89
N TYR A 953 17.35 -1.60 -17.98
CA TYR A 953 15.92 -1.58 -17.67
C TYR A 953 15.16 -0.35 -18.22
N GLY A 954 15.79 0.48 -19.05
CA GLY A 954 15.09 1.51 -19.83
C GLY A 954 14.64 2.74 -19.04
N VAL A 955 15.30 3.04 -17.92
CA VAL A 955 15.10 4.31 -17.20
C VAL A 955 15.40 5.48 -18.14
N TYR A 956 14.53 6.48 -18.15
CA TYR A 956 14.65 7.61 -19.06
C TYR A 956 15.66 8.64 -18.59
N MET A 957 15.66 8.97 -17.30
CA MET A 957 16.49 10.03 -16.75
C MET A 957 16.91 9.67 -15.32
N ALA A 958 18.12 10.04 -14.94
CA ALA A 958 18.55 9.91 -13.55
C ALA A 958 19.56 11.01 -13.23
N HIS A 959 19.45 11.60 -12.05
CA HIS A 959 20.37 12.63 -11.57
C HIS A 959 20.95 12.23 -10.22
N PHE A 960 22.27 12.10 -10.15
CA PHE A 960 22.97 11.94 -8.89
C PHE A 960 22.72 13.18 -8.00
N TRP A 961 22.54 12.95 -6.69
CA TRP A 961 22.49 14.03 -5.68
C TRP A 961 23.69 13.90 -4.75
N ARG A 962 24.42 15.00 -4.50
CA ARG A 962 25.66 14.95 -3.73
C ARG A 962 25.40 15.06 -2.23
N MET A 963 25.88 14.09 -1.47
CA MET A 963 25.78 14.07 0.00
C MET A 963 27.10 14.45 0.69
N THR A 964 28.22 14.57 -0.05
CA THR A 964 29.48 15.12 0.47
C THR A 964 29.43 16.64 0.64
N GLY A 965 29.58 17.11 1.88
CA GLY A 965 29.51 18.53 2.22
C GLY A 965 30.73 19.35 1.78
N GLY A 966 30.49 20.53 1.21
CA GLY A 966 31.52 21.55 0.98
C GLY A 966 32.57 21.16 -0.06
N VAL A 967 33.83 21.04 0.37
CA VAL A 967 34.99 20.83 -0.52
C VAL A 967 35.47 19.37 -0.61
N GLU A 968 34.80 18.42 0.05
CA GLU A 968 35.13 17.01 -0.11
C GLU A 968 34.70 16.54 -1.52
N PRO A 969 35.59 15.95 -2.33
CA PRO A 969 35.24 15.50 -3.69
C PRO A 969 34.27 14.31 -3.65
N SER A 970 33.72 13.93 -4.81
CA SER A 970 32.92 12.70 -4.99
C SER A 970 33.69 11.69 -5.85
N THR A 971 34.94 11.41 -5.47
CA THR A 971 35.98 10.88 -6.38
C THR A 971 35.56 9.64 -7.15
N TYR A 972 35.00 8.64 -6.47
CA TYR A 972 34.61 7.37 -7.12
C TYR A 972 33.27 7.47 -7.87
N ILE A 973 32.43 8.48 -7.59
CA ILE A 973 31.27 8.81 -8.41
C ILE A 973 31.73 9.42 -9.75
N THR A 974 32.68 10.36 -9.72
CA THR A 974 33.32 10.89 -10.93
C THR A 974 33.93 9.77 -11.78
N LEU A 975 34.63 8.81 -11.18
CA LEU A 975 35.20 7.66 -11.89
C LEU A 975 34.12 6.74 -12.47
N ALA A 976 33.04 6.46 -11.73
CA ALA A 976 31.93 5.64 -12.21
C ALA A 976 31.17 6.30 -13.39
N MET A 977 30.88 7.60 -13.30
CA MET A 977 30.27 8.35 -14.41
C MET A 977 31.17 8.35 -15.64
N ARG A 978 32.46 8.66 -15.48
CA ARG A 978 33.44 8.64 -16.60
C ARG A 978 33.65 7.26 -17.18
N LEU A 979 33.53 6.18 -16.41
CA LEU A 979 33.61 4.81 -16.95
C LEU A 979 32.55 4.55 -18.04
N TYR A 980 31.40 5.25 -18.01
CA TYR A 980 30.42 5.24 -19.10
C TYR A 980 30.60 6.38 -20.13
N ASN A 981 31.01 7.57 -19.70
CA ASN A 981 30.90 8.81 -20.49
C ASN A 981 32.22 9.39 -21.05
N ASP A 982 33.38 8.98 -20.52
CA ASP A 982 34.72 9.51 -20.84
C ASP A 982 35.82 8.55 -20.34
N TYR A 983 35.74 7.27 -20.74
CA TYR A 983 36.51 6.20 -20.11
C TYR A 983 38.02 6.23 -20.43
N ASP A 984 38.40 6.93 -21.50
CA ASP A 984 39.78 7.07 -21.98
C ASP A 984 40.31 8.52 -21.88
N GLY A 985 39.49 9.47 -21.43
CA GLY A 985 39.81 10.90 -21.40
C GLY A 985 39.68 11.65 -22.74
N ASN A 986 39.18 11.00 -23.80
CA ASN A 986 38.98 11.60 -25.12
C ASN A 986 37.48 11.75 -25.47
N ASN A 987 36.59 11.70 -24.48
CA ASN A 987 35.14 11.68 -24.63
C ASN A 987 34.62 10.42 -25.37
N SER A 988 35.34 9.30 -25.28
CA SER A 988 34.84 7.98 -25.73
C SER A 988 33.81 7.44 -24.74
N LYS A 989 32.73 6.83 -25.25
CA LYS A 989 31.55 6.43 -24.46
C LYS A 989 31.18 4.95 -24.57
N PHE A 990 30.37 4.49 -23.62
CA PHE A 990 29.53 3.29 -23.74
C PHE A 990 28.55 3.46 -24.92
N GLY A 991 28.12 2.35 -25.53
CA GLY A 991 27.21 2.37 -26.68
C GLY A 991 25.81 2.89 -26.33
N ASP A 992 25.12 3.43 -27.33
CA ASP A 992 23.77 3.99 -27.20
C ASP A 992 22.65 2.94 -27.22
N THR A 993 22.98 1.68 -27.51
CA THR A 993 22.03 0.58 -27.71
C THR A 993 22.45 -0.58 -26.83
N LYS A 994 21.63 -0.93 -25.82
CA LYS A 994 21.90 -2.11 -24.98
C LYS A 994 21.84 -3.38 -25.83
N VAL A 995 22.57 -4.42 -25.42
CA VAL A 995 22.46 -5.78 -25.97
C VAL A 995 22.33 -6.79 -24.84
N LYS A 996 21.99 -8.04 -25.15
CA LYS A 996 21.98 -9.10 -24.15
C LYS A 996 23.39 -9.29 -23.57
N ALA A 997 23.51 -9.15 -22.25
CA ALA A 997 24.68 -9.54 -21.48
C ALA A 997 24.22 -10.07 -20.12
N GLU A 998 24.65 -11.28 -19.78
CA GLU A 998 24.33 -11.97 -18.51
C GLU A 998 25.60 -12.55 -17.88
N THR A 999 25.61 -12.67 -16.55
CA THR A 999 26.67 -13.30 -15.75
C THR A 999 26.14 -14.55 -15.04
N SER A 1000 27.00 -15.54 -14.82
CA SER A 1000 26.67 -16.72 -14.02
C SER A 1000 26.66 -16.50 -12.50
N ASP A 1001 27.07 -15.33 -12.03
CA ASP A 1001 27.19 -15.02 -10.59
C ASP A 1001 26.82 -13.54 -10.33
N ILE A 1002 25.53 -13.28 -10.09
CA ILE A 1002 25.01 -11.91 -9.85
C ILE A 1002 25.35 -11.38 -8.45
N GLU A 1003 25.74 -12.28 -7.54
CA GLU A 1003 26.22 -11.96 -6.19
C GLU A 1003 27.62 -11.31 -6.27
N ASN A 1004 28.58 -11.97 -6.89
CA ASN A 1004 29.98 -11.54 -6.95
C ASN A 1004 30.30 -10.63 -8.16
N SER A 1005 29.41 -10.53 -9.15
CA SER A 1005 29.67 -9.75 -10.37
C SER A 1005 28.43 -9.04 -10.92
N SER A 1006 28.66 -8.12 -11.86
CA SER A 1006 27.63 -7.54 -12.74
C SER A 1006 28.20 -7.36 -14.14
N VAL A 1007 27.35 -7.41 -15.17
CA VAL A 1007 27.74 -7.13 -16.56
C VAL A 1007 26.64 -6.41 -17.33
N TYR A 1008 27.05 -5.40 -18.11
CA TYR A 1008 26.19 -4.62 -18.99
C TYR A 1008 26.84 -4.48 -20.37
N GLY A 1009 26.12 -4.85 -21.43
CA GLY A 1009 26.61 -4.80 -22.80
C GLY A 1009 25.89 -3.77 -23.65
N SER A 1010 26.63 -3.07 -24.51
CA SER A 1010 26.08 -2.17 -25.53
C SER A 1010 26.90 -2.18 -26.82
N VAL A 1011 26.24 -1.76 -27.90
CA VAL A 1011 26.83 -1.39 -29.18
C VAL A 1011 26.33 0.01 -29.56
N TYR A 1012 26.83 0.58 -30.65
CA TYR A 1012 26.18 1.74 -31.27
C TYR A 1012 25.08 1.25 -32.22
N ARG A 1013 23.97 1.98 -32.26
CA ARG A 1013 22.76 1.65 -33.05
C ARG A 1013 23.06 1.18 -34.47
N ASP A 1014 24.00 1.86 -35.12
CA ASP A 1014 24.35 1.70 -36.54
C ASP A 1014 25.67 0.91 -36.77
N SER A 1015 26.33 0.40 -35.72
CA SER A 1015 27.55 -0.41 -35.83
C SER A 1015 27.79 -1.36 -34.64
N ASP A 1016 27.98 -2.64 -34.96
CA ASP A 1016 28.45 -3.69 -34.05
C ASP A 1016 30.00 -3.77 -33.98
N ASP A 1017 30.75 -2.94 -34.74
CA ASP A 1017 32.21 -3.06 -34.88
C ASP A 1017 32.96 -2.87 -33.55
N ASN A 1018 32.33 -2.13 -32.62
CA ASN A 1018 32.76 -2.00 -31.23
C ASN A 1018 31.67 -2.53 -30.30
N LEU A 1019 32.00 -3.57 -29.52
CA LEU A 1019 31.15 -4.06 -28.42
C LEU A 1019 31.72 -3.56 -27.09
N HIS A 1020 30.90 -2.81 -26.37
CA HIS A 1020 31.23 -2.21 -25.09
C HIS A 1020 30.64 -3.05 -23.95
N LEU A 1021 31.48 -3.51 -23.02
CA LEU A 1021 31.07 -4.28 -21.85
C LEU A 1021 31.55 -3.56 -20.58
N ILE A 1022 30.62 -3.17 -19.71
CA ILE A 1022 30.94 -2.83 -18.32
C ILE A 1022 30.88 -4.11 -17.51
N VAL A 1023 31.97 -4.44 -16.80
CA VAL A 1023 32.11 -5.67 -16.01
C VAL A 1023 32.61 -5.31 -14.62
N LEU A 1024 31.88 -5.71 -13.59
CA LEU A 1024 32.20 -5.39 -12.19
C LEU A 1024 32.59 -6.68 -11.44
N ASN A 1025 33.72 -6.68 -10.76
CA ASN A 1025 34.02 -7.65 -9.70
C ASN A 1025 33.65 -7.02 -8.34
N LYS A 1026 32.54 -7.50 -7.77
CA LYS A 1026 31.98 -7.06 -6.48
C LYS A 1026 32.50 -7.91 -5.31
N ASN A 1027 33.35 -8.91 -5.57
CA ASN A 1027 33.99 -9.68 -4.51
C ASN A 1027 35.07 -8.85 -3.80
N ASN A 1028 35.12 -8.97 -2.47
CA ASN A 1028 36.00 -8.20 -1.59
C ASN A 1028 37.42 -8.77 -1.49
N ASP A 1029 37.57 -10.07 -1.72
CA ASP A 1029 38.71 -10.86 -1.26
C ASP A 1029 39.48 -11.50 -2.41
N PHE A 1030 38.80 -11.83 -3.51
CA PHE A 1030 39.33 -12.66 -4.59
C PHE A 1030 39.15 -12.03 -5.98
N GLU A 1031 40.09 -12.34 -6.86
CA GLU A 1031 40.02 -12.06 -8.29
C GLU A 1031 39.02 -12.97 -9.01
N MET A 1032 38.44 -12.46 -10.09
CA MET A 1032 37.41 -13.11 -10.89
C MET A 1032 37.96 -13.46 -12.28
N ASN A 1033 37.94 -14.73 -12.64
CA ASN A 1033 38.28 -15.19 -13.99
C ASN A 1033 37.04 -15.15 -14.88
N ALA A 1034 36.83 -14.03 -15.55
CA ALA A 1034 35.69 -13.86 -16.45
C ALA A 1034 35.95 -14.58 -17.79
N SER A 1035 35.12 -15.57 -18.11
CA SER A 1035 35.12 -16.33 -19.37
C SER A 1035 34.00 -15.82 -20.27
N PHE A 1036 34.35 -15.13 -21.35
CA PHE A 1036 33.40 -14.46 -22.24
C PHE A 1036 33.00 -15.36 -23.42
N ASN A 1037 31.71 -15.44 -23.71
CA ASN A 1037 31.15 -16.04 -24.92
C ASN A 1037 30.28 -15.00 -25.64
N ILE A 1038 30.67 -14.56 -26.85
CA ILE A 1038 29.95 -13.51 -27.58
C ILE A 1038 29.28 -14.06 -28.84
N ALA A 1039 27.96 -14.18 -28.80
CA ALA A 1039 27.12 -14.42 -29.97
C ALA A 1039 26.83 -13.10 -30.72
N GLY A 1040 26.54 -13.21 -32.01
CA GLY A 1040 26.32 -12.08 -32.91
C GLY A 1040 26.78 -12.40 -34.33
N GLY A 1041 26.66 -11.44 -35.25
CA GLY A 1041 27.20 -11.55 -36.61
C GLY A 1041 28.67 -11.15 -36.74
N THR A 1042 29.15 -10.32 -35.81
CA THR A 1042 30.49 -9.71 -35.84
C THR A 1042 31.54 -10.62 -35.22
N THR A 1043 32.71 -10.73 -35.84
CA THR A 1043 33.87 -11.45 -35.26
C THR A 1043 34.87 -10.47 -34.68
N TYR A 1044 34.93 -10.39 -33.35
CA TYR A 1044 35.90 -9.54 -32.64
C TYR A 1044 37.31 -10.14 -32.72
N LYS A 1045 38.33 -9.27 -32.69
CA LYS A 1045 39.75 -9.64 -32.86
C LYS A 1045 40.58 -9.30 -31.63
N SER A 1046 40.31 -8.14 -31.04
CA SER A 1046 41.01 -7.65 -29.85
C SER A 1046 40.04 -6.99 -28.88
N ALA A 1047 40.49 -6.78 -27.64
CA ALA A 1047 39.81 -5.92 -26.67
C ALA A 1047 40.80 -5.01 -25.94
N ARG A 1048 40.42 -3.75 -25.75
CA ARG A 1048 41.10 -2.82 -24.82
C ARG A 1048 40.29 -2.72 -23.54
N VAL A 1049 40.96 -2.49 -22.41
CA VAL A 1049 40.35 -2.53 -21.08
C VAL A 1049 40.74 -1.29 -20.29
N TRP A 1050 39.77 -0.55 -19.79
CA TRP A 1050 39.96 0.55 -18.84
C TRP A 1050 39.31 0.18 -17.52
N ALA A 1051 39.93 0.51 -16.38
CA ALA A 1051 39.34 0.20 -15.08
C ALA A 1051 39.75 1.19 -13.99
N PHE A 1052 38.89 1.30 -12.97
CA PHE A 1052 39.25 1.80 -11.63
C PHE A 1052 39.07 0.69 -10.60
N ASP A 1053 39.80 0.77 -9.50
CA ASP A 1053 39.85 -0.23 -8.43
C ASP A 1053 40.14 0.45 -7.08
N GLY A 1054 40.26 -0.33 -6.00
CA GLY A 1054 40.54 0.18 -4.66
C GLY A 1054 42.00 0.55 -4.38
N GLU A 1055 42.94 0.24 -5.27
CA GLU A 1055 44.36 0.59 -5.14
C GLU A 1055 44.68 1.91 -5.84
N ASN A 1056 43.96 2.24 -6.92
CA ASN A 1056 44.15 3.44 -7.72
C ASN A 1056 42.82 4.14 -8.05
N ALA A 1057 42.60 5.30 -7.43
CA ALA A 1057 41.45 6.19 -7.66
C ALA A 1057 41.56 6.97 -8.98
N ALA A 1058 41.83 6.27 -10.08
CA ALA A 1058 41.90 6.79 -11.44
C ALA A 1058 41.54 5.70 -12.46
N ILE A 1059 40.77 6.06 -13.50
CA ILE A 1059 40.59 5.16 -14.64
C ILE A 1059 41.94 5.03 -15.36
N THR A 1060 42.41 3.79 -15.52
CA THR A 1060 43.66 3.48 -16.20
C THR A 1060 43.47 2.30 -17.15
N GLU A 1061 44.13 2.38 -18.31
CA GLU A 1061 44.16 1.28 -19.28
C GLU A 1061 44.95 0.10 -18.71
N ARG A 1062 44.41 -1.11 -18.87
CA ARG A 1062 44.93 -2.38 -18.36
C ARG A 1062 45.45 -3.23 -19.52
N GLN A 1063 45.89 -4.46 -19.24
CA GLN A 1063 46.42 -5.33 -20.30
C GLN A 1063 45.33 -5.63 -21.35
N PRO A 1064 45.60 -5.43 -22.66
CA PRO A 1064 44.64 -5.71 -23.72
C PRO A 1064 44.59 -7.20 -24.07
N VAL A 1065 43.45 -7.65 -24.59
CA VAL A 1065 43.26 -8.98 -25.17
C VAL A 1065 43.62 -8.89 -26.65
N ASN A 1066 44.79 -9.38 -27.04
CA ASN A 1066 45.29 -9.19 -28.41
C ASN A 1066 44.79 -10.23 -29.43
N ASN A 1067 44.30 -11.38 -28.97
CA ASN A 1067 43.74 -12.45 -29.80
C ASN A 1067 42.43 -12.92 -29.17
N ILE A 1068 41.31 -12.74 -29.86
CA ILE A 1068 40.01 -13.35 -29.54
C ILE A 1068 39.76 -14.47 -30.55
N GLU A 1069 39.53 -15.68 -30.06
CA GLU A 1069 39.31 -16.87 -30.90
C GLU A 1069 37.85 -17.30 -30.81
N ASP A 1070 37.17 -17.49 -31.96
CA ASP A 1070 35.75 -17.85 -32.06
C ASP A 1070 34.81 -17.04 -31.14
N ASN A 1071 35.06 -15.72 -31.02
CA ASN A 1071 34.38 -14.79 -30.12
C ASN A 1071 34.42 -15.18 -28.63
N ARG A 1072 35.51 -15.83 -28.20
CA ARG A 1072 35.76 -16.23 -26.81
C ARG A 1072 37.13 -15.77 -26.33
N PHE A 1073 37.19 -15.41 -25.06
CA PHE A 1073 38.43 -15.13 -24.35
C PHE A 1073 38.20 -15.22 -22.83
N THR A 1074 39.29 -15.26 -22.07
CA THR A 1074 39.28 -15.20 -20.60
C THR A 1074 40.03 -13.96 -20.14
N TYR A 1075 39.52 -13.26 -19.12
CA TYR A 1075 40.18 -12.10 -18.52
C TYR A 1075 40.03 -12.12 -16.99
N THR A 1076 41.15 -12.03 -16.28
CA THR A 1076 41.17 -11.97 -14.81
C THR A 1076 40.98 -10.52 -14.36
N ILE A 1077 39.89 -10.28 -13.62
CA ILE A 1077 39.54 -8.97 -13.06
C ILE A 1077 39.86 -8.99 -11.56
N PRO A 1078 40.73 -8.10 -11.04
CA PRO A 1078 41.04 -8.03 -9.62
C PRO A 1078 39.78 -7.81 -8.75
N LYS A 1079 39.89 -8.08 -7.45
CA LYS A 1079 38.83 -7.79 -6.47
C LYS A 1079 38.49 -6.30 -6.46
N LEU A 1080 37.26 -5.96 -6.08
CA LEU A 1080 36.76 -4.58 -6.00
C LEU A 1080 37.17 -3.70 -7.20
N THR A 1081 36.84 -4.15 -8.41
CA THR A 1081 37.28 -3.49 -9.67
C THR A 1081 36.10 -3.31 -10.62
N ALA A 1082 36.02 -2.15 -11.26
CA ALA A 1082 35.05 -1.82 -12.30
C ALA A 1082 35.77 -1.62 -13.65
N CYS A 1083 35.48 -2.48 -14.63
CA CYS A 1083 36.09 -2.46 -15.96
C CYS A 1083 35.11 -1.97 -17.05
N HIS A 1084 35.62 -1.20 -18.00
CA HIS A 1084 35.06 -1.03 -19.34
C HIS A 1084 35.97 -1.78 -20.34
N ILE A 1085 35.44 -2.85 -20.93
CA ILE A 1085 36.11 -3.66 -21.96
C ILE A 1085 35.48 -3.26 -23.30
N VAL A 1086 36.30 -2.82 -24.25
CA VAL A 1086 35.86 -2.46 -25.61
C VAL A 1086 36.50 -3.43 -26.60
N LEU A 1087 35.67 -4.25 -27.22
CA LEU A 1087 36.08 -5.24 -28.22
C LEU A 1087 36.00 -4.63 -29.62
N SER A 1088 37.07 -4.79 -30.41
CA SER A 1088 37.15 -4.33 -31.80
C SER A 1088 37.02 -5.49 -32.78
N ALA A 1089 36.21 -5.30 -33.83
CA ALA A 1089 36.19 -6.15 -35.02
C ALA A 1089 37.38 -5.91 -35.98
N ASN A 1090 38.07 -4.77 -35.80
CA ASN A 1090 39.23 -4.29 -36.57
C ASN A 1090 40.54 -4.46 -35.80
#